data_AF-A0A7C3W840-F1
#
_entry.id   AF-A0A7C3W840-F1
#
_cell.length_a   1.000
_cell.length_b   1.000
_cell.length_c   1.000
_cell.angle_alpha   90.00
_cell.angle_beta   90.00
_cell.angle_gamma   90.00
#
_symmetry.space_group_name_H-M   'P 1'
#
loop_
_entity.id
_entity.type
_entity.pdbx_description
1 polymer ?
#
loop_
_entity_poly.entity_id
_entity_poly.type
_entity_poly.pdbx_seq_one_letter_code
_entity_poly.pdbx_strand_id
1 'polypeptide(L)'
;MRELGIEAIPALVISDGGDGTNERLPSIGLFDHVLVRARIGDDVFWLDGTRQGDRRLSNLPQPFFAWALPLQSGAELERVEPAAAFLAFDSTVLEIDASAGLETPAKVSVEQALRGDAAIAMKSRLAALSKEDAERGLKAYFLERYDWSTPFQVGWRHDEAQNMTLLTMTGEGRPEWDVLQNTDLKYLNLPHGRFAKRDEYKRPSEQDQNAPWLVDHPTFTRWTTIVRLPPVQDQWKWALTAPWTSLTLGGKLYSRDWDFENGVLRVTRSIRSLKPEISADEARAANAARAELNTEESIVWQYLPEQALKELLALEAKAAGNAEKLIEFGHYFNGIEKPEEALRLFRAARLAEPENQEAFQRVLETLESLRRFNEALALLQEAMTKRSDPDLMMTRAETLLRADRDAEAAAQARTAKAAAPADVDVLGRAAEVLWRTDNDEEATQTVEAGLRMDPIDLRLLQVRGALAMRAGRYQDALKDFEAVLRLFPEQSLYHRNLAAALRSLKRYDEALAALDEALRINPLDGSALGNKARTLRLAGRGAEAAALYDAEVARARTPDALNGRCWQKTLANIDLSGAEEDCAEAVRLEPESAPFWDSWALVALRRGDAKESVKRYDRALAISPDLAASLYGRGLSKLKSGDIEGGRADLAAALEIAPRVGEELAEAGLTPP
;
A
#
# COMPACT_ATOMS: atom_id res chain seq x y z
N MET A 1 -25.10 28.52 20.84
CA MET A 1 -24.08 29.13 19.95
C MET A 1 -23.96 30.64 20.16
N ARG A 2 -25.04 31.41 19.99
CA ARG A 2 -25.03 32.86 20.27
C ARG A 2 -24.54 33.19 21.69
N GLU A 3 -24.97 32.46 22.71
CA GLU A 3 -24.50 32.62 24.10
C GLU A 3 -23.03 32.24 24.32
N LEU A 4 -22.46 31.44 23.40
CA LEU A 4 -21.04 31.05 23.41
C LEU A 4 -20.18 31.98 22.55
N GLY A 5 -20.75 33.06 21.98
CA GLY A 5 -20.05 33.96 21.07
C GLY A 5 -19.71 33.35 19.70
N ILE A 6 -20.33 32.23 19.33
CA ILE A 6 -20.10 31.53 18.06
C ILE A 6 -21.02 32.14 16.99
N GLU A 7 -20.43 32.61 15.88
CA GLU A 7 -21.16 33.02 14.68
C GLU A 7 -21.87 31.78 14.10
N ALA A 8 -23.20 31.80 14.08
CA ALA A 8 -24.01 30.67 13.62
C ALA A 8 -25.21 31.18 12.81
N ILE A 9 -25.31 30.72 11.57
CA ILE A 9 -26.34 31.13 10.61
C ILE A 9 -27.13 29.87 10.22
N PRO A 10 -28.45 29.82 10.46
CA PRO A 10 -29.28 28.76 9.92
C PRO A 10 -29.21 28.77 8.40
N ALA A 11 -29.16 27.61 7.77
CA ALA A 11 -29.09 27.49 6.33
C ALA A 11 -30.07 26.44 5.84
N LEU A 12 -30.81 26.78 4.78
CA LEU A 12 -31.77 25.87 4.17
C LEU A 12 -31.05 24.95 3.19
N VAL A 13 -31.36 23.66 3.23
CA VAL A 13 -30.81 22.64 2.33
C VAL A 13 -31.90 21.73 1.78
N ILE A 14 -31.55 20.92 0.78
CA ILE A 14 -32.43 19.94 0.15
C ILE A 14 -31.87 18.56 0.42
N SER A 15 -32.64 17.70 1.08
CA SER A 15 -32.22 16.37 1.54
C SER A 15 -32.25 15.30 0.45
N ASP A 16 -33.01 15.55 -0.62
CA ASP A 16 -33.09 14.67 -1.79
C ASP A 16 -32.99 15.49 -3.08
N GLY A 17 -32.00 15.17 -3.92
CA GLY A 17 -31.59 16.00 -5.05
C GLY A 17 -30.74 17.21 -4.67
N GLY A 18 -30.26 17.94 -5.67
CA GLY A 18 -29.33 19.06 -5.48
C GLY A 18 -28.81 19.63 -6.80
N ASP A 19 -28.75 18.79 -7.84
CA ASP A 19 -28.41 19.18 -9.20
C ASP A 19 -29.32 20.28 -9.76
N GLY A 20 -28.70 21.34 -10.29
CA GLY A 20 -29.39 22.49 -10.87
C GLY A 20 -30.09 23.41 -9.85
N THR A 21 -29.92 23.21 -8.53
CA THR A 21 -30.52 24.09 -7.51
C THR A 21 -30.03 25.53 -7.63
N ASN A 22 -28.76 25.71 -7.99
CA ASN A 22 -28.13 26.99 -8.30
C ASN A 22 -28.63 27.65 -9.59
N GLU A 23 -29.30 26.89 -10.46
CA GLU A 23 -29.83 27.37 -11.75
C GLU A 23 -31.36 27.58 -11.71
N ARG A 24 -32.02 27.13 -10.64
CA ARG A 24 -33.47 27.27 -10.44
C ARG A 24 -33.82 28.64 -9.87
N LEU A 25 -35.02 29.11 -10.20
CA LEU A 25 -35.59 30.29 -9.56
C LEU A 25 -35.72 30.05 -8.04
N PRO A 26 -35.35 31.02 -7.18
CA PRO A 26 -35.43 30.87 -5.73
C PRO A 26 -36.86 30.55 -5.29
N SER A 27 -37.04 29.43 -4.60
CA SER A 27 -38.33 29.05 -3.99
C SER A 27 -38.08 28.44 -2.62
N ILE A 28 -38.75 28.97 -1.60
CA ILE A 28 -38.67 28.48 -0.21
C ILE A 28 -39.14 27.02 -0.11
N GLY A 29 -40.08 26.60 -0.95
CA GLY A 29 -40.60 25.22 -0.95
C GLY A 29 -39.64 24.17 -1.53
N LEU A 30 -38.48 24.57 -2.06
CA LEU A 30 -37.46 23.64 -2.55
C LEU A 30 -36.61 23.05 -1.42
N PHE A 31 -36.51 23.75 -0.28
CA PHE A 31 -35.70 23.32 0.85
C PHE A 31 -36.56 22.58 1.88
N ASP A 32 -36.14 21.38 2.27
CA ASP A 32 -36.88 20.47 3.15
C ASP A 32 -36.14 20.23 4.48
N HIS A 33 -34.92 20.75 4.63
CA HIS A 33 -34.08 20.52 5.79
C HIS A 33 -33.25 21.75 6.15
N VAL A 34 -32.77 21.81 7.40
CA VAL A 34 -32.08 22.97 7.96
C VAL A 34 -30.77 22.56 8.62
N LEU A 35 -29.68 23.19 8.19
CA LEU A 35 -28.38 23.11 8.82
C LEU A 35 -28.08 24.38 9.64
N VAL A 36 -27.04 24.30 10.47
CA VAL A 36 -26.43 25.49 11.07
C VAL A 36 -25.01 25.62 10.55
N ARG A 37 -24.75 26.70 9.82
CA ARG A 37 -23.41 27.12 9.42
C ARG A 37 -22.77 27.86 10.59
N ALA A 38 -21.79 27.25 11.24
CA ALA A 38 -21.11 27.80 12.42
C ALA A 38 -19.64 28.08 12.13
N ARG A 39 -19.16 29.27 12.48
CA ARG A 39 -17.72 29.59 12.42
C ARG A 39 -17.10 29.43 13.81
N ILE A 40 -16.13 28.54 13.94
CA ILE A 40 -15.45 28.25 15.21
C ILE A 40 -13.94 28.32 14.96
N GLY A 41 -13.30 29.37 15.49
CA GLY A 41 -11.94 29.71 15.07
C GLY A 41 -11.93 30.19 13.61
N ASP A 42 -10.98 29.70 12.83
CA ASP A 42 -10.86 30.00 11.40
C ASP A 42 -11.69 29.04 10.52
N ASP A 43 -12.26 27.99 11.11
CA ASP A 43 -12.98 26.93 10.41
C ASP A 43 -14.50 27.17 10.35
N VAL A 44 -15.12 26.70 9.27
CA VAL A 44 -16.58 26.69 9.07
C VAL A 44 -17.09 25.26 9.19
N PHE A 45 -18.08 25.07 10.06
CA PHE A 45 -18.75 23.80 10.29
C PHE A 45 -20.20 23.85 9.84
N TRP A 46 -20.64 22.76 9.20
CA TRP A 46 -22.03 22.54 8.81
C TRP A 46 -22.64 21.53 9.77
N LEU A 47 -23.50 22.01 10.67
CA LEU A 47 -24.09 21.21 11.74
C LEU A 47 -25.49 20.77 11.35
N ASP A 48 -25.72 19.47 11.36
CA ASP A 48 -27.01 18.88 11.09
C ASP A 48 -27.67 18.41 12.40
N GLY A 49 -28.83 18.99 12.73
CA GLY A 49 -29.58 18.65 13.94
C GLY A 49 -30.25 17.28 13.92
N THR A 50 -30.33 16.60 12.77
CA THR A 50 -30.88 15.23 12.66
C THR A 50 -29.83 14.15 12.90
N ARG A 51 -28.55 14.49 12.80
CA ARG A 51 -27.45 13.56 13.06
C ARG A 51 -27.32 13.30 14.56
N GLN A 52 -27.09 12.04 14.92
CA GLN A 52 -26.92 11.61 16.29
C GLN A 52 -25.47 11.18 16.52
N GLY A 53 -24.91 11.50 17.69
CA GLY A 53 -23.58 11.04 18.10
C GLY A 53 -22.41 11.98 17.82
N ASP A 54 -22.65 13.12 17.16
CA ASP A 54 -21.64 14.15 16.94
C ASP A 54 -21.26 14.84 18.27
N ARG A 55 -20.06 14.54 18.78
CA ARG A 55 -19.56 15.00 20.09
C ARG A 55 -18.27 15.82 20.04
N ARG A 56 -17.58 15.84 18.90
CA ARG A 56 -16.31 16.54 18.71
C ARG A 56 -16.24 17.17 17.32
N LEU A 57 -15.85 18.44 17.25
CA LEU A 57 -15.69 19.17 15.99
C LEU A 57 -14.59 18.58 15.11
N SER A 58 -13.52 18.05 15.70
CA SER A 58 -12.36 17.50 14.98
C SER A 58 -12.71 16.33 14.06
N ASN A 59 -13.81 15.64 14.33
CA ASN A 59 -14.23 14.44 13.59
C ASN A 59 -15.64 14.60 13.04
N LEU A 60 -16.14 15.84 12.93
CA LEU A 60 -17.47 16.11 12.40
C LEU A 60 -17.39 16.12 10.87
N PRO A 61 -17.87 15.07 10.16
CA PRO A 61 -17.87 15.11 8.71
C PRO A 61 -18.89 16.15 8.25
N GLN A 62 -18.52 16.89 7.22
CA GLN A 62 -19.45 17.79 6.54
C GLN A 62 -20.59 16.93 5.94
N PRO A 63 -21.86 17.29 6.14
CA PRO A 63 -22.95 16.57 5.53
C PRO A 63 -23.00 16.85 4.02
N PHE A 64 -23.55 15.92 3.24
CA PHE A 64 -23.70 16.08 1.79
C PHE A 64 -25.11 16.57 1.45
N PHE A 65 -25.22 17.86 1.14
CA PHE A 65 -26.47 18.49 0.73
C PHE A 65 -26.36 19.28 -0.58
N ALA A 66 -25.19 19.19 -1.25
CA ALA A 66 -24.78 19.93 -2.46
C ALA A 66 -24.77 21.46 -2.31
N TRP A 67 -25.91 22.07 -1.98
CA TRP A 67 -26.09 23.50 -1.82
C TRP A 67 -26.82 23.83 -0.52
N ALA A 68 -26.39 24.90 0.14
CA ALA A 68 -27.09 25.49 1.26
C ALA A 68 -27.33 26.97 1.02
N LEU A 69 -28.49 27.47 1.44
CA LEU A 69 -28.81 28.89 1.45
C LEU A 69 -28.73 29.43 2.87
N PRO A 70 -27.63 30.11 3.28
CA PRO A 70 -27.57 30.77 4.57
C PRO A 70 -28.67 31.82 4.70
N LEU A 71 -29.41 31.80 5.80
CA LEU A 71 -30.49 32.74 6.07
C LEU A 71 -29.93 34.08 6.58
N GLN A 72 -29.31 34.83 5.68
CA GLN A 72 -28.82 36.18 5.91
C GLN A 72 -29.10 37.09 4.70
N SER A 73 -29.11 38.41 4.91
CA SER A 73 -29.37 39.37 3.85
C SER A 73 -28.30 39.30 2.76
N GLY A 74 -28.71 39.13 1.50
CA GLY A 74 -27.80 39.06 0.35
C GLY A 74 -27.01 37.77 0.24
N ALA A 75 -27.42 36.69 0.94
CA ALA A 75 -26.76 35.40 0.83
C ALA A 75 -26.92 34.78 -0.56
N GLU A 76 -25.85 34.18 -1.05
CA GLU A 76 -25.88 33.28 -2.21
C GLU A 76 -25.90 31.83 -1.74
N LEU A 77 -26.17 30.90 -2.66
CA LEU A 77 -26.05 29.47 -2.37
C LEU A 77 -24.56 29.13 -2.14
N GLU A 78 -24.27 28.53 -0.99
CA GLU A 78 -22.96 28.01 -0.66
C GLU A 78 -22.91 26.52 -0.97
N ARG A 79 -21.80 26.04 -1.55
CA ARG A 79 -21.62 24.62 -1.85
C ARG A 79 -21.30 23.86 -0.57
N VAL A 80 -22.10 22.83 -0.28
CA VAL A 80 -21.99 21.99 0.93
C VAL A 80 -21.74 20.54 0.52
N GLU A 81 -20.49 20.29 0.14
CA GLU A 81 -20.01 18.97 -0.25
C GLU A 81 -18.87 18.55 0.67
N PRO A 82 -18.94 17.34 1.24
CA PRO A 82 -17.83 16.82 2.03
C PRO A 82 -16.62 16.58 1.14
N ALA A 83 -15.44 16.74 1.73
CA ALA A 83 -14.23 16.20 1.14
C ALA A 83 -14.31 14.66 1.05
N ALA A 84 -13.55 14.08 0.12
CA ALA A 84 -13.39 12.62 0.05
C ALA A 84 -12.98 12.06 1.42
N ALA A 85 -13.68 11.01 1.87
CA ALA A 85 -13.52 10.48 3.23
C ALA A 85 -12.08 10.08 3.53
N PHE A 86 -11.49 10.68 4.57
CA PHE A 86 -10.14 10.36 5.05
C PHE A 86 -10.05 8.87 5.44
N LEU A 87 -10.79 8.42 6.45
CA LEU A 87 -10.79 7.00 6.88
C LEU A 87 -11.93 6.21 6.22
N ALA A 88 -11.74 4.91 6.06
CA ALA A 88 -12.80 4.02 5.59
C ALA A 88 -13.97 3.98 6.58
N PHE A 89 -15.19 4.18 6.06
CA PHE A 89 -16.42 4.06 6.84
C PHE A 89 -16.67 2.63 7.29
N ASP A 90 -16.25 1.66 6.48
CA ASP A 90 -16.19 0.25 6.83
C ASP A 90 -14.78 -0.27 6.49
N SER A 91 -14.04 -0.66 7.53
CA SER A 91 -12.76 -1.33 7.39
C SER A 91 -12.83 -2.70 8.06
N THR A 92 -12.61 -3.76 7.28
CA THR A 92 -12.63 -5.14 7.78
C THR A 92 -11.28 -5.80 7.58
N VAL A 93 -10.76 -6.44 8.62
CA VAL A 93 -9.62 -7.36 8.57
C VAL A 93 -10.13 -8.75 8.88
N LEU A 94 -9.99 -9.67 7.93
CA LEU A 94 -10.28 -11.10 8.07
C LEU A 94 -8.96 -11.85 8.08
N GLU A 95 -8.69 -12.60 9.14
CA GLU A 95 -7.54 -13.51 9.21
C GLU A 95 -8.02 -14.96 9.23
N ILE A 96 -7.42 -15.77 8.34
CA ILE A 96 -7.64 -17.21 8.20
C ILE A 96 -6.32 -17.91 8.50
N ASP A 97 -6.19 -18.51 9.68
CA ASP A 97 -5.01 -19.31 10.05
C ASP A 97 -5.26 -20.78 9.71
N ALA A 98 -4.83 -21.18 8.52
CA ALA A 98 -4.89 -22.55 8.01
C ALA A 98 -3.56 -23.30 8.22
N SER A 99 -2.67 -22.81 9.08
CA SER A 99 -1.32 -23.36 9.24
C SER A 99 -1.30 -24.82 9.73
N ALA A 100 -2.39 -25.29 10.34
CA ALA A 100 -2.60 -26.67 10.78
C ALA A 100 -2.91 -27.68 9.64
N GLY A 101 -3.10 -27.23 8.40
CA GLY A 101 -3.39 -28.08 7.23
C GLY A 101 -4.72 -27.77 6.56
N LEU A 102 -4.85 -28.13 5.28
CA LEU A 102 -6.02 -27.79 4.44
C LEU A 102 -7.32 -28.51 4.83
N GLU A 103 -7.20 -29.69 5.41
CA GLU A 103 -8.34 -30.51 5.85
C GLU A 103 -8.74 -30.22 7.30
N THR A 104 -7.96 -29.40 8.01
CA THR A 104 -8.21 -29.02 9.40
C THR A 104 -8.97 -27.69 9.41
N PRO A 105 -10.02 -27.53 10.24
CA PRO A 105 -10.66 -26.23 10.42
C PRO A 105 -9.62 -25.14 10.73
N ALA A 106 -9.63 -24.08 9.94
CA ALA A 106 -8.78 -22.92 10.14
C ALA A 106 -9.32 -22.08 11.30
N LYS A 107 -8.42 -21.47 12.09
CA LYS A 107 -8.85 -20.44 13.04
C LYS A 107 -9.20 -19.18 12.24
N VAL A 108 -10.32 -18.57 12.57
CA VAL A 108 -10.80 -17.37 11.89
C VAL A 108 -10.88 -16.24 12.90
N SER A 109 -10.36 -15.08 12.56
CA SER A 109 -10.61 -13.85 13.31
C SER A 109 -11.01 -12.71 12.39
N VAL A 110 -11.91 -11.86 12.88
CA VAL A 110 -12.40 -10.69 12.15
C VAL A 110 -12.36 -9.49 13.07
N GLU A 111 -11.79 -8.39 12.57
CA GLU A 111 -11.92 -7.07 13.16
C GLU A 111 -12.57 -6.13 12.15
N GLN A 112 -13.73 -5.57 12.50
CA GLN A 112 -14.44 -4.63 11.66
C GLN A 112 -14.64 -3.29 12.38
N ALA A 113 -14.10 -2.22 11.81
CA ALA A 113 -14.25 -0.87 12.32
C ALA A 113 -15.25 -0.10 11.45
N LEU A 114 -16.39 0.24 12.03
CA LEU A 114 -17.43 1.08 11.44
C LEU A 114 -17.25 2.53 11.90
N ARG A 115 -17.44 3.50 11.01
CA ARG A 115 -17.38 4.96 11.30
C ARG A 115 -18.61 5.69 10.80
N GLY A 116 -18.85 6.87 11.37
CA GLY A 116 -19.97 7.74 11.00
C GLY A 116 -21.32 7.11 11.37
N ASP A 117 -22.33 7.34 10.55
CA ASP A 117 -23.71 6.96 10.87
C ASP A 117 -23.88 5.43 11.04
N ALA A 118 -23.13 4.63 10.29
CA ALA A 118 -23.11 3.17 10.46
C ALA A 118 -22.60 2.75 11.85
N ALA A 119 -21.59 3.45 12.38
CA ALA A 119 -21.07 3.19 13.72
C ALA A 119 -22.12 3.48 14.80
N ILE A 120 -22.82 4.60 14.67
CA ILE A 120 -23.87 5.04 15.60
C ILE A 120 -25.08 4.13 15.53
N ALA A 121 -25.51 3.74 14.32
CA ALA A 121 -26.60 2.79 14.12
C ALA A 121 -26.28 1.43 14.77
N MET A 122 -25.08 0.91 14.53
CA MET A 122 -24.64 -0.36 15.12
C MET A 122 -24.55 -0.28 16.65
N LYS A 123 -23.92 0.77 17.18
CA LYS A 123 -23.86 1.04 18.63
C LYS A 123 -25.25 1.09 19.24
N SER A 124 -26.16 1.87 18.67
CA SER A 124 -27.52 2.06 19.20
C SER A 124 -28.30 0.74 19.20
N ARG A 125 -28.17 -0.05 18.13
CA ARG A 125 -28.76 -1.38 18.04
C ARG A 125 -28.24 -2.32 19.12
N LEU A 126 -26.91 -2.40 19.29
CA LEU A 126 -26.30 -3.34 20.26
C LEU A 126 -26.48 -2.90 21.71
N ALA A 127 -26.42 -1.59 21.99
CA ALA A 127 -26.59 -1.03 23.33
C ALA A 127 -28.04 -1.15 23.85
N ALA A 128 -29.03 -1.26 22.95
CA ALA A 128 -30.43 -1.46 23.31
C ALA A 128 -30.77 -2.91 23.70
N LEU A 129 -29.84 -3.84 23.53
CA LEU A 129 -30.04 -5.27 23.80
C LEU A 129 -29.41 -5.69 25.13
N SER A 130 -29.88 -6.82 25.67
CA SER A 130 -29.15 -7.53 26.72
C SER A 130 -27.78 -7.98 26.20
N LYS A 131 -26.80 -8.21 27.08
CA LYS A 131 -25.48 -8.71 26.66
C LYS A 131 -25.59 -10.01 25.85
N GLU A 132 -26.46 -10.93 26.27
CA GLU A 132 -26.68 -12.22 25.61
C GLU A 132 -27.34 -12.08 24.23
N ASP A 133 -28.32 -11.19 24.10
CA ASP A 133 -28.98 -10.96 22.80
C ASP A 133 -28.09 -10.18 21.83
N ALA A 134 -27.27 -9.24 22.33
CA ALA A 134 -26.25 -8.58 21.52
C ALA A 134 -25.21 -9.57 21.01
N GLU A 135 -24.74 -10.49 21.85
CA GLU A 135 -23.82 -11.56 21.45
C GLU A 135 -24.46 -12.48 20.39
N ARG A 136 -25.70 -12.92 20.60
CA ARG A 136 -26.44 -13.74 19.62
C ARG A 136 -26.61 -13.02 18.28
N GLY A 137 -26.97 -11.73 18.33
CA GLY A 137 -27.11 -10.87 17.16
C GLY A 137 -25.80 -10.68 16.40
N LEU A 138 -24.68 -10.50 17.11
CA LEU A 138 -23.35 -10.39 16.50
C LEU A 138 -22.88 -11.71 15.90
N LYS A 139 -23.13 -12.86 16.54
CA LYS A 139 -22.85 -14.18 15.96
C LYS A 139 -23.61 -14.37 14.65
N ALA A 140 -24.90 -14.01 14.60
CA ALA A 140 -25.68 -14.05 13.37
C ALA A 140 -25.15 -13.07 12.30
N TYR A 141 -24.76 -11.85 12.69
CA TYR A 141 -24.18 -10.84 11.80
C TYR A 141 -22.91 -11.32 11.10
N PHE A 142 -22.01 -11.99 11.83
CA PHE A 142 -20.78 -12.56 11.26
C PHE A 142 -21.05 -13.84 10.45
N LEU A 143 -21.97 -14.70 10.91
CA LEU A 143 -22.35 -15.91 10.17
C LEU A 143 -22.97 -15.59 8.79
N GLU A 144 -23.72 -14.49 8.67
CA GLU A 144 -24.25 -14.03 7.38
C GLU A 144 -23.14 -13.64 6.38
N ARG A 145 -22.00 -13.15 6.87
CA ARG A 145 -20.86 -12.69 6.04
C ARG A 145 -19.82 -13.78 5.80
N TYR A 146 -19.73 -14.74 6.72
CA TYR A 146 -18.76 -15.81 6.75
C TYR A 146 -19.48 -17.12 7.09
N ASP A 147 -20.39 -17.53 6.22
CA ASP A 147 -21.23 -18.72 6.37
C ASP A 147 -20.44 -20.04 6.40
N TRP A 148 -19.21 -20.04 5.88
CA TRP A 148 -18.22 -21.10 5.99
C TRP A 148 -17.52 -21.19 7.36
N SER A 149 -17.88 -20.32 8.32
CA SER A 149 -17.29 -20.26 9.66
C SER A 149 -18.31 -20.43 10.80
N THR A 150 -17.82 -20.79 11.98
CA THR A 150 -18.58 -20.88 13.23
C THR A 150 -18.01 -19.89 14.26
N PRO A 151 -18.72 -18.78 14.54
CA PRO A 151 -18.29 -17.80 15.54
C PRO A 151 -18.32 -18.36 16.97
N PHE A 152 -17.18 -18.31 17.68
CA PHE A 152 -17.09 -18.71 19.09
C PHE A 152 -17.29 -17.54 20.03
N GLN A 153 -16.45 -16.53 19.87
CA GLN A 153 -16.47 -15.30 20.66
C GLN A 153 -16.73 -14.14 19.71
N VAL A 154 -17.60 -13.24 20.14
CA VAL A 154 -17.87 -11.98 19.45
C VAL A 154 -17.80 -10.85 20.47
N GLY A 155 -17.35 -9.70 20.03
CA GLY A 155 -17.20 -8.52 20.85
C GLY A 155 -17.61 -7.27 20.10
N TRP A 156 -17.95 -6.24 20.85
CA TRP A 156 -18.07 -4.90 20.29
C TRP A 156 -17.62 -3.87 21.32
N ARG A 157 -17.05 -2.78 20.82
CA ARG A 157 -16.77 -1.58 21.61
C ARG A 157 -17.00 -0.35 20.76
N HIS A 158 -17.42 0.73 21.41
CA HIS A 158 -17.54 2.02 20.75
C HIS A 158 -16.50 2.97 21.32
N ASP A 159 -15.72 3.57 20.43
CA ASP A 159 -14.77 4.63 20.72
C ASP A 159 -15.45 5.99 20.49
N GLU A 160 -15.80 6.63 21.60
CA GLU A 160 -16.43 7.97 21.61
C GLU A 160 -15.50 9.08 21.08
N ALA A 161 -14.19 8.89 21.17
CA ALA A 161 -13.23 9.87 20.67
C ALA A 161 -13.11 9.81 19.15
N GLN A 162 -13.14 8.60 18.58
CA GLN A 162 -13.02 8.37 17.14
C GLN A 162 -14.35 8.26 16.41
N ASN A 163 -15.48 8.30 17.12
CA ASN A 163 -16.82 7.99 16.61
C ASN A 163 -16.83 6.69 15.78
N MET A 164 -16.25 5.65 16.37
CA MET A 164 -15.97 4.38 15.71
C MET A 164 -16.53 3.23 16.54
N THR A 165 -17.19 2.29 15.89
CA THR A 165 -17.67 1.06 16.52
C THR A 165 -16.84 -0.09 15.97
N LEU A 166 -16.05 -0.71 16.85
CA LEU A 166 -15.27 -1.90 16.54
C LEU A 166 -16.10 -3.14 16.88
N LEU A 167 -16.24 -4.04 15.92
CA LEU A 167 -16.80 -5.38 16.08
C LEU A 167 -15.66 -6.39 15.94
N THR A 168 -15.67 -7.41 16.78
CA THR A 168 -14.67 -8.49 16.72
C THR A 168 -15.34 -9.84 16.72
N MET A 169 -14.70 -10.80 16.06
CA MET A 169 -15.10 -12.20 16.08
C MET A 169 -13.87 -13.11 16.07
N THR A 170 -13.93 -14.19 16.83
CA THR A 170 -13.02 -15.34 16.69
C THR A 170 -13.85 -16.61 16.56
N GLY A 171 -13.41 -17.53 15.72
CA GLY A 171 -14.09 -18.79 15.48
C GLY A 171 -13.19 -19.79 14.78
N GLU A 172 -13.82 -20.82 14.21
CA GLU A 172 -13.19 -21.74 13.27
C GLU A 172 -14.01 -21.83 12.00
N GLY A 173 -13.38 -22.13 10.88
CA GLY A 173 -14.08 -22.30 9.61
C GLY A 173 -13.33 -23.25 8.70
N ARG A 174 -14.01 -23.73 7.66
CA ARG A 174 -13.37 -24.52 6.61
C ARG A 174 -13.38 -23.68 5.34
N PRO A 175 -12.27 -22.99 5.01
CA PRO A 175 -12.14 -22.34 3.71
C PRO A 175 -12.39 -23.36 2.60
N GLU A 176 -13.15 -22.96 1.59
CA GLU A 176 -13.46 -23.81 0.45
C GLU A 176 -12.23 -23.93 -0.46
N TRP A 177 -11.41 -24.95 -0.19
CA TRP A 177 -10.31 -25.33 -1.07
C TRP A 177 -10.85 -26.13 -2.26
N ASP A 178 -10.98 -25.46 -3.39
CA ASP A 178 -11.39 -26.06 -4.66
C ASP A 178 -10.26 -26.85 -5.31
N VAL A 179 -10.62 -27.76 -6.22
CA VAL A 179 -9.68 -28.51 -7.06
C VAL A 179 -9.91 -28.14 -8.51
N LEU A 180 -8.85 -27.72 -9.21
CA LEU A 180 -8.94 -27.42 -10.64
C LEU A 180 -9.24 -28.72 -11.41
N GLN A 181 -10.26 -28.68 -12.27
CA GLN A 181 -10.82 -29.88 -12.90
C GLN A 181 -9.76 -30.76 -13.59
N ASN A 182 -9.76 -32.06 -13.23
CA ASN A 182 -8.83 -33.07 -13.75
C ASN A 182 -7.35 -32.83 -13.41
N THR A 183 -7.08 -32.11 -12.32
CA THR A 183 -5.73 -31.88 -11.78
C THR A 183 -5.73 -32.14 -10.27
N ASP A 184 -4.53 -32.21 -9.66
CA ASP A 184 -4.38 -32.21 -8.20
C ASP A 184 -4.15 -30.79 -7.65
N LEU A 185 -4.32 -29.75 -8.48
CA LEU A 185 -4.11 -28.36 -8.09
C LEU A 185 -5.26 -27.87 -7.22
N LYS A 186 -4.93 -27.46 -5.99
CA LYS A 186 -5.90 -26.89 -5.06
C LYS A 186 -5.83 -25.37 -5.10
N TYR A 187 -6.96 -24.69 -4.93
CA TYR A 187 -6.95 -23.24 -4.82
C TYR A 187 -8.03 -22.75 -3.85
N LEU A 188 -7.82 -21.54 -3.33
CA LEU A 188 -8.79 -20.84 -2.50
C LEU A 188 -9.04 -19.46 -3.10
N ASN A 189 -10.30 -19.20 -3.43
CA ASN A 189 -10.77 -17.85 -3.73
C ASN A 189 -10.78 -17.04 -2.43
N LEU A 190 -10.01 -15.96 -2.39
CA LEU A 190 -9.90 -15.17 -1.17
C LEU A 190 -11.20 -14.39 -0.94
N PRO A 191 -11.80 -14.48 0.27
CA PRO A 191 -12.92 -13.61 0.63
C PRO A 191 -12.56 -12.15 0.40
N HIS A 192 -13.47 -11.38 -0.19
CA HIS A 192 -13.24 -9.99 -0.62
C HIS A 192 -12.14 -9.80 -1.68
N GLY A 193 -11.66 -10.86 -2.32
CA GLY A 193 -10.60 -10.81 -3.33
C GLY A 193 -11.03 -10.26 -4.69
N ARG A 194 -12.34 -10.05 -4.93
CA ARG A 194 -12.94 -9.70 -6.23
C ARG A 194 -13.61 -8.33 -6.23
N PHE A 195 -13.33 -7.47 -7.21
CA PHE A 195 -14.17 -6.28 -7.44
C PHE A 195 -15.46 -6.65 -8.16
N ALA A 196 -16.58 -6.05 -7.76
CA ALA A 196 -17.85 -6.23 -8.46
C ALA A 196 -17.77 -5.62 -9.87
N LYS A 197 -18.38 -6.30 -10.86
CA LYS A 197 -18.55 -5.74 -12.21
C LYS A 197 -19.38 -4.46 -12.11
N ARG A 198 -18.99 -3.45 -12.89
CA ARG A 198 -19.68 -2.16 -12.93
C ARG A 198 -20.69 -2.11 -14.07
N ASP A 199 -21.88 -1.61 -13.75
CA ASP A 199 -22.83 -1.20 -14.76
C ASP A 199 -22.24 -0.06 -15.60
N GLU A 200 -22.65 0.01 -16.86
CA GLU A 200 -22.31 1.11 -17.76
C GLU A 200 -22.97 2.41 -17.28
N TYR A 201 -22.25 3.51 -17.35
CA TYR A 201 -22.83 4.84 -17.29
C TYR A 201 -23.62 5.10 -18.58
N LYS A 202 -24.86 4.61 -18.63
CA LYS A 202 -25.75 4.72 -19.79
C LYS A 202 -27.10 5.27 -19.36
N ARG A 203 -27.51 6.39 -19.95
CA ARG A 203 -28.84 6.97 -19.75
C ARG A 203 -29.81 6.52 -20.85
N PRO A 204 -31.12 6.51 -20.58
CA PRO A 204 -32.14 6.48 -21.63
C PRO A 204 -31.90 7.59 -22.66
N SER A 205 -32.20 7.33 -23.92
CA SER A 205 -31.96 8.26 -25.04
C SER A 205 -32.71 9.59 -24.91
N GLU A 206 -33.80 9.61 -24.14
CA GLU A 206 -34.66 10.77 -23.95
C GLU A 206 -34.10 11.76 -22.91
N GLN A 207 -33.08 11.36 -22.15
CA GLN A 207 -32.42 12.21 -21.15
C GLN A 207 -31.25 12.99 -21.75
N ASP A 208 -30.86 14.09 -21.09
CA ASP A 208 -29.66 14.84 -21.46
C ASP A 208 -28.41 13.96 -21.31
N GLN A 209 -27.74 13.71 -22.44
CA GLN A 209 -26.54 12.88 -22.51
C GLN A 209 -25.28 13.61 -22.04
N ASN A 210 -25.34 14.94 -21.88
CA ASN A 210 -24.23 15.77 -21.42
C ASN A 210 -24.31 16.07 -19.92
N ALA A 211 -25.41 15.69 -19.25
CA ALA A 211 -25.56 15.90 -17.82
C ALA A 211 -24.51 15.10 -17.01
N PRO A 212 -23.97 15.69 -15.93
CA PRO A 212 -23.03 15.00 -15.05
C PRO A 212 -23.70 13.83 -14.33
N TRP A 213 -22.92 12.83 -13.93
CA TRP A 213 -23.36 11.67 -13.16
C TRP A 213 -23.00 11.83 -11.69
N LEU A 214 -23.99 11.64 -10.83
CA LEU A 214 -23.80 11.57 -9.40
C LEU A 214 -23.00 10.29 -9.04
N VAL A 215 -22.01 10.47 -8.18
CA VAL A 215 -21.20 9.43 -7.58
C VAL A 215 -21.58 9.37 -6.11
N ASP A 216 -21.89 8.18 -5.61
CA ASP A 216 -22.12 7.96 -4.18
C ASP A 216 -20.91 8.44 -3.35
N HIS A 217 -21.10 9.56 -2.64
CA HIS A 217 -20.04 10.35 -2.05
C HIS A 217 -20.48 11.03 -0.73
N PRO A 218 -19.62 11.00 0.31
CA PRO A 218 -18.32 10.33 0.34
C PRO A 218 -18.51 8.83 0.62
N THR A 219 -17.78 7.99 -0.11
CA THR A 219 -17.71 6.54 0.19
C THR A 219 -16.27 6.12 0.30
N PHE A 220 -15.97 5.28 1.28
CA PHE A 220 -14.67 4.63 1.43
C PHE A 220 -14.85 3.33 2.21
N THR A 221 -14.54 2.22 1.56
CA THR A 221 -14.59 0.87 2.12
C THR A 221 -13.25 0.17 1.91
N ARG A 222 -12.83 -0.62 2.91
CA ARG A 222 -11.57 -1.37 2.90
C ARG A 222 -11.80 -2.78 3.43
N TRP A 223 -11.25 -3.75 2.72
CA TRP A 223 -11.20 -5.15 3.15
C TRP A 223 -9.77 -5.65 3.06
N THR A 224 -9.29 -6.27 4.12
CA THR A 224 -7.99 -6.91 4.18
C THR A 224 -8.21 -8.38 4.55
N THR A 225 -7.76 -9.28 3.69
CA THR A 225 -7.80 -10.73 3.92
C THR A 225 -6.37 -11.22 4.11
N ILE A 226 -6.10 -11.83 5.26
CA ILE A 226 -4.83 -12.44 5.62
C ILE A 226 -5.04 -13.95 5.69
N VAL A 227 -4.20 -14.72 5.00
CA VAL A 227 -4.22 -16.19 5.09
C VAL A 227 -2.84 -16.70 5.49
N ARG A 228 -2.78 -17.45 6.59
CA ARG A 228 -1.58 -18.22 6.97
C ARG A 228 -1.72 -19.63 6.42
N LEU A 229 -0.84 -19.99 5.51
CA LEU A 229 -0.86 -21.26 4.80
C LEU A 229 -0.15 -22.34 5.62
N PRO A 230 -0.53 -23.62 5.44
CA PRO A 230 0.23 -24.73 5.99
C PRO A 230 1.68 -24.72 5.51
N PRO A 231 2.63 -25.20 6.33
CA PRO A 231 3.98 -25.45 5.86
C PRO A 231 3.94 -26.41 4.66
N VAL A 232 4.72 -26.06 3.66
CA VAL A 232 4.81 -26.81 2.42
C VAL A 232 5.42 -28.18 2.72
N GLN A 233 4.70 -29.27 2.40
CA GLN A 233 5.27 -30.63 2.44
C GLN A 233 6.12 -30.84 1.20
N ASP A 234 7.41 -31.15 1.39
CA ASP A 234 8.58 -31.51 0.54
C ASP A 234 8.58 -31.30 -0.99
N GLN A 235 7.45 -31.16 -1.68
CA GLN A 235 7.33 -30.95 -3.13
C GLN A 235 6.25 -29.96 -3.57
N TRP A 236 5.26 -29.67 -2.73
CA TRP A 236 4.22 -28.69 -3.07
C TRP A 236 4.80 -27.28 -3.04
N LYS A 237 4.08 -26.29 -3.55
CA LYS A 237 4.39 -24.86 -3.40
C LYS A 237 3.10 -24.07 -3.33
N TRP A 238 3.24 -22.84 -2.85
CA TRP A 238 2.16 -21.86 -2.76
C TRP A 238 2.39 -20.73 -3.76
N ALA A 239 1.35 -20.29 -4.45
CA ALA A 239 1.40 -19.11 -5.30
C ALA A 239 0.19 -18.21 -5.04
N LEU A 240 0.36 -16.90 -5.19
CA LEU A 240 -0.73 -15.93 -5.12
C LEU A 240 -0.93 -15.30 -6.50
N THR A 241 -2.15 -15.42 -7.01
CA THR A 241 -2.62 -14.64 -8.15
C THR A 241 -3.46 -13.49 -7.61
N ALA A 242 -2.88 -12.29 -7.56
CA ALA A 242 -3.58 -11.08 -7.20
C ALA A 242 -3.10 -9.95 -8.13
N PRO A 243 -3.87 -9.60 -9.18
CA PRO A 243 -3.48 -8.51 -10.06
C PRO A 243 -3.42 -7.20 -9.27
N TRP A 244 -2.24 -6.57 -9.24
CA TRP A 244 -2.12 -5.23 -8.68
C TRP A 244 -3.11 -4.31 -9.39
N THR A 245 -3.83 -3.49 -8.63
CA THR A 245 -4.81 -2.55 -9.19
C THR A 245 -4.69 -1.23 -8.49
N SER A 246 -4.49 -0.16 -9.25
CA SER A 246 -4.74 1.22 -8.81
C SER A 246 -5.35 1.97 -9.97
N LEU A 247 -6.68 1.98 -10.04
CA LEU A 247 -7.41 2.53 -11.16
C LEU A 247 -8.46 3.51 -10.66
N THR A 248 -8.48 4.72 -11.22
CA THR A 248 -9.59 5.65 -11.03
C THR A 248 -10.58 5.43 -12.15
N LEU A 249 -11.80 4.99 -11.81
CA LEU A 249 -12.86 4.72 -12.76
C LEU A 249 -14.17 5.33 -12.29
N GLY A 250 -14.71 6.26 -13.06
CA GLY A 250 -16.00 6.92 -12.78
C GLY A 250 -16.03 7.59 -11.42
N GLY A 251 -15.01 8.40 -11.12
CA GLY A 251 -14.94 9.20 -9.87
C GLY A 251 -14.65 8.37 -8.61
N LYS A 252 -14.37 7.07 -8.75
CA LYS A 252 -13.98 6.17 -7.66
C LYS A 252 -12.60 5.58 -7.92
N LEU A 253 -11.76 5.57 -6.89
CA LEU A 253 -10.50 4.86 -6.87
C LEU A 253 -10.70 3.43 -6.39
N TYR A 254 -10.19 2.48 -7.16
CA TYR A 254 -10.08 1.07 -6.81
C TYR A 254 -8.63 0.79 -6.56
N SER A 255 -8.34 0.24 -5.38
CA SER A 255 -6.99 -0.20 -5.05
C SER A 255 -7.01 -1.66 -4.60
N ARG A 256 -6.07 -2.43 -5.14
CA ARG A 256 -5.72 -3.77 -4.67
C ARG A 256 -4.22 -3.83 -4.51
N ASP A 257 -3.80 -4.09 -3.29
CA ASP A 257 -2.41 -4.32 -2.91
C ASP A 257 -2.28 -5.70 -2.26
N TRP A 258 -1.11 -6.32 -2.36
CA TRP A 258 -0.87 -7.61 -1.76
C TRP A 258 0.59 -7.81 -1.37
N ASP A 259 0.80 -8.65 -0.37
CA ASP A 259 2.08 -9.23 -0.03
C ASP A 259 1.94 -10.74 0.17
N PHE A 260 3.02 -11.47 -0.08
CA PHE A 260 3.09 -12.89 0.20
C PHE A 260 4.50 -13.26 0.65
N GLU A 261 4.65 -13.45 1.95
CA GLU A 261 5.95 -13.73 2.58
C GLU A 261 5.81 -14.84 3.62
N ASN A 262 6.75 -15.78 3.62
CA ASN A 262 6.85 -16.82 4.66
C ASN A 262 5.56 -17.62 4.90
N GLY A 263 4.82 -17.94 3.82
CA GLY A 263 3.57 -18.69 3.91
C GLY A 263 2.38 -17.86 4.43
N VAL A 264 2.53 -16.54 4.57
CA VAL A 264 1.46 -15.62 4.96
C VAL A 264 1.20 -14.67 3.81
N LEU A 265 -0.02 -14.68 3.29
CA LEU A 265 -0.46 -13.73 2.27
C LEU A 265 -1.40 -12.70 2.87
N ARG A 266 -1.30 -11.46 2.39
CA ARG A 266 -2.27 -10.40 2.64
C ARG A 266 -2.75 -9.85 1.31
N VAL A 267 -4.06 -9.73 1.13
CA VAL A 267 -4.66 -8.95 0.04
C VAL A 267 -5.50 -7.86 0.66
N THR A 268 -5.21 -6.61 0.31
CA THR A 268 -6.01 -5.45 0.71
C THR A 268 -6.68 -4.84 -0.50
N ARG A 269 -7.99 -4.67 -0.40
CA ARG A 269 -8.84 -4.07 -1.42
C ARG A 269 -9.55 -2.87 -0.84
N SER A 270 -9.63 -1.77 -1.60
CA SER A 270 -10.46 -0.63 -1.23
C SER A 270 -11.19 -0.02 -2.42
N ILE A 271 -12.34 0.59 -2.12
CA ILE A 271 -13.11 1.41 -3.05
C ILE A 271 -13.41 2.73 -2.36
N ARG A 272 -13.04 3.85 -3.00
CA ARG A 272 -13.26 5.19 -2.47
C ARG A 272 -13.78 6.15 -3.53
N SER A 273 -14.79 6.95 -3.25
CA SER A 273 -15.14 8.08 -4.12
C SER A 273 -14.22 9.26 -3.89
N LEU A 274 -13.75 9.82 -5.00
CA LEU A 274 -12.83 10.97 -5.02
C LEU A 274 -13.59 12.29 -5.13
N LYS A 275 -14.78 12.27 -5.73
CA LYS A 275 -15.63 13.44 -5.95
C LYS A 275 -17.10 13.03 -6.02
N PRO A 276 -18.04 13.98 -5.77
CA PRO A 276 -19.47 13.70 -5.80
C PRO A 276 -20.06 13.56 -7.20
N GLU A 277 -19.40 14.08 -8.24
CA GLU A 277 -19.91 14.08 -9.61
C GLU A 277 -18.80 13.84 -10.63
N ILE A 278 -19.14 13.17 -11.73
CA ILE A 278 -18.30 13.05 -12.94
C ILE A 278 -19.00 13.66 -14.14
N SER A 279 -18.25 14.24 -15.08
CA SER A 279 -18.81 14.75 -16.33
C SER A 279 -19.28 13.62 -17.25
N ALA A 280 -20.08 13.95 -18.28
CA ALA A 280 -20.45 12.99 -19.30
C ALA A 280 -19.24 12.45 -20.10
N ASP A 281 -18.19 13.26 -20.29
CA ASP A 281 -16.94 12.82 -20.91
C ASP A 281 -16.19 11.80 -20.03
N GLU A 282 -16.09 12.08 -18.73
CA GLU A 282 -15.47 11.16 -17.77
C GLU A 282 -16.26 9.86 -17.63
N ALA A 283 -17.59 9.91 -17.71
CA ALA A 283 -18.45 8.74 -17.74
C ALA A 283 -18.23 7.89 -19.01
N ARG A 284 -18.09 8.53 -20.18
CA ARG A 284 -17.74 7.83 -21.43
C ARG A 284 -16.34 7.21 -21.37
N ALA A 285 -15.36 7.93 -20.84
CA ALA A 285 -14.02 7.42 -20.61
C ALA A 285 -14.04 6.22 -19.64
N ALA A 286 -14.82 6.31 -18.56
CA ALA A 286 -14.99 5.21 -17.62
C ALA A 286 -15.67 3.98 -18.23
N ASN A 287 -16.64 4.16 -19.14
CA ASN A 287 -17.21 3.03 -19.87
C ASN A 287 -16.19 2.35 -20.79
N ALA A 288 -15.34 3.14 -21.47
CA ALA A 288 -14.30 2.62 -22.35
C ALA A 288 -13.21 1.87 -21.56
N ALA A 289 -12.78 2.43 -20.42
CA ALA A 289 -11.77 1.85 -19.54
C ALA A 289 -12.32 0.77 -18.59
N ARG A 290 -13.61 0.40 -18.68
CA ARG A 290 -14.22 -0.55 -17.74
C ARG A 290 -13.54 -1.93 -17.75
N ALA A 291 -13.05 -2.36 -18.91
CA ALA A 291 -12.33 -3.62 -19.05
C ALA A 291 -10.96 -3.59 -18.36
N GLU A 292 -10.41 -2.41 -18.09
CA GLU A 292 -9.13 -2.25 -17.38
C GLU A 292 -9.26 -2.50 -15.87
N LEU A 293 -10.47 -2.37 -15.30
CA LEU A 293 -10.70 -2.76 -13.92
C LEU A 293 -10.60 -4.28 -13.82
N ASN A 294 -9.50 -4.75 -13.26
CA ASN A 294 -9.32 -6.17 -13.01
C ASN A 294 -10.33 -6.66 -11.95
N THR A 295 -11.39 -7.31 -12.43
CA THR A 295 -12.43 -7.92 -11.59
C THR A 295 -12.15 -9.38 -11.27
N GLU A 296 -10.93 -9.87 -11.56
CA GLU A 296 -10.55 -11.24 -11.22
C GLU A 296 -10.50 -11.41 -9.70
N GLU A 297 -10.77 -12.64 -9.30
CA GLU A 297 -10.62 -13.07 -7.93
C GLU A 297 -9.15 -13.04 -7.55
N SER A 298 -8.86 -12.73 -6.29
CA SER A 298 -7.53 -13.00 -5.75
C SER A 298 -7.52 -14.45 -5.29
N ILE A 299 -6.58 -15.24 -5.80
CA ILE A 299 -6.57 -16.70 -5.62
C ILE A 299 -5.23 -17.14 -5.07
N VAL A 300 -5.25 -17.97 -4.04
CA VAL A 300 -4.05 -18.70 -3.59
C VAL A 300 -4.09 -20.13 -4.09
N TRP A 301 -2.98 -20.60 -4.64
CA TRP A 301 -2.84 -21.91 -5.29
C TRP A 301 -1.86 -22.78 -4.52
N GLN A 302 -2.24 -24.05 -4.32
CA GLN A 302 -1.34 -25.14 -3.97
C GLN A 302 -1.04 -25.95 -5.23
N TYR A 303 0.23 -26.15 -5.56
CA TYR A 303 0.62 -26.88 -6.76
C TYR A 303 1.89 -27.71 -6.60
N LEU A 304 2.04 -28.74 -7.44
CA LEU A 304 3.28 -29.50 -7.61
C LEU A 304 4.02 -29.00 -8.86
N PRO A 305 5.23 -28.44 -8.76
CA PRO A 305 5.93 -27.82 -9.90
C PRO A 305 6.11 -28.73 -11.13
N GLU A 306 6.36 -30.02 -10.94
CA GLU A 306 6.58 -30.96 -12.05
C GLU A 306 5.28 -31.43 -12.74
N GLN A 307 4.24 -31.72 -11.95
CA GLN A 307 2.93 -32.16 -12.47
C GLN A 307 2.21 -31.01 -13.18
N ALA A 308 2.24 -29.83 -12.56
CA ALA A 308 1.84 -28.56 -13.14
C ALA A 308 2.37 -28.36 -14.57
N LEU A 309 3.68 -28.49 -14.75
CA LEU A 309 4.34 -28.32 -16.04
C LEU A 309 3.81 -29.33 -17.08
N LYS A 310 3.61 -30.59 -16.69
CA LYS A 310 3.13 -31.66 -17.58
C LYS A 310 1.68 -31.45 -18.03
N GLU A 311 0.80 -31.06 -17.12
CA GLU A 311 -0.62 -30.83 -17.39
C GLU A 311 -0.82 -29.57 -18.25
N LEU A 312 -0.07 -28.49 -17.99
CA LEU A 312 -0.16 -27.27 -18.78
C LEU A 312 0.44 -27.38 -20.19
N LEU A 313 1.54 -28.12 -20.38
CA LEU A 313 2.06 -28.39 -21.74
C LEU A 313 1.04 -29.13 -22.61
N ALA A 314 0.20 -29.98 -22.01
CA ALA A 314 -0.88 -30.67 -22.72
C ALA A 314 -2.08 -29.75 -23.06
N LEU A 315 -2.30 -28.70 -22.26
CA LEU A 315 -3.36 -27.71 -22.47
C LEU A 315 -2.94 -26.59 -23.45
N GLU A 316 -1.67 -26.20 -23.46
CA GLU A 316 -1.13 -25.24 -24.43
C GLU A 316 -1.36 -25.69 -25.88
N ALA A 317 -1.14 -26.97 -26.17
CA ALA A 317 -1.40 -27.54 -27.49
C ALA A 317 -2.87 -27.38 -27.94
N LYS A 318 -3.80 -27.25 -26.98
CA LYS A 318 -5.24 -27.05 -27.22
C LYS A 318 -5.65 -25.57 -27.20
N ALA A 319 -4.82 -24.68 -26.65
CA ALA A 319 -5.07 -23.24 -26.54
C ALA A 319 -4.35 -22.41 -27.62
N ALA A 320 -3.67 -23.06 -28.58
CA ALA A 320 -3.01 -22.40 -29.69
C ALA A 320 -3.95 -21.40 -30.39
N GLY A 321 -3.58 -20.12 -30.39
CA GLY A 321 -4.34 -19.05 -31.03
C GLY A 321 -5.42 -18.39 -30.17
N ASN A 322 -5.56 -18.75 -28.89
CA ASN A 322 -6.47 -18.06 -27.95
C ASN A 322 -5.63 -17.28 -26.92
N ALA A 323 -5.60 -15.95 -27.02
CA ALA A 323 -4.74 -15.13 -26.17
C ALA A 323 -5.15 -15.18 -24.69
N GLU A 324 -6.44 -15.16 -24.39
CA GLU A 324 -7.00 -15.22 -23.03
C GLU A 324 -6.49 -16.46 -22.28
N LYS A 325 -6.61 -17.65 -22.88
CA LYS A 325 -6.13 -18.91 -22.29
C LYS A 325 -4.61 -18.96 -22.16
N LEU A 326 -3.88 -18.40 -23.13
CA LEU A 326 -2.43 -18.33 -23.08
C LEU A 326 -1.94 -17.40 -21.96
N ILE A 327 -2.66 -16.29 -21.70
CA ILE A 327 -2.41 -15.39 -20.58
C ILE A 327 -2.70 -16.08 -19.25
N GLU A 328 -3.84 -16.77 -19.14
CA GLU A 328 -4.22 -17.55 -17.95
C GLU A 328 -3.11 -18.57 -17.59
N PHE A 329 -2.63 -19.33 -18.57
CA PHE A 329 -1.51 -20.25 -18.37
C PHE A 329 -0.19 -19.53 -18.06
N GLY A 330 0.08 -18.38 -18.67
CA GLY A 330 1.25 -17.56 -18.35
C GLY A 330 1.25 -17.11 -16.89
N HIS A 331 0.09 -16.68 -16.37
CA HIS A 331 -0.07 -16.33 -14.96
C HIS A 331 0.22 -17.50 -14.04
N TYR A 332 -0.29 -18.68 -14.41
CA TYR A 332 0.03 -19.89 -13.68
C TYR A 332 1.54 -20.15 -13.63
N PHE A 333 2.24 -20.09 -14.78
CA PHE A 333 3.70 -20.31 -14.82
C PHE A 333 4.50 -19.27 -14.02
N ASN A 334 4.09 -18.00 -14.04
CA ASN A 334 4.70 -16.98 -13.18
C ASN A 334 4.48 -17.30 -11.70
N GLY A 335 3.24 -17.70 -11.33
CA GLY A 335 2.91 -18.14 -9.98
C GLY A 335 3.79 -19.30 -9.52
N ILE A 336 4.15 -20.21 -10.44
CA ILE A 336 5.01 -21.35 -10.11
C ILE A 336 6.52 -21.10 -10.18
N GLU A 337 6.94 -19.84 -10.22
CA GLU A 337 8.35 -19.41 -10.36
C GLU A 337 9.02 -19.98 -11.62
N LYS A 338 8.24 -20.08 -12.70
CA LYS A 338 8.68 -20.47 -14.04
C LYS A 338 8.51 -19.30 -15.02
N PRO A 339 9.24 -18.19 -14.80
CA PRO A 339 9.05 -16.96 -15.55
C PRO A 339 9.44 -17.09 -17.04
N GLU A 340 10.31 -18.03 -17.41
CA GLU A 340 10.66 -18.25 -18.82
C GLU A 340 9.52 -18.92 -19.60
N GLU A 341 8.85 -19.90 -18.99
CA GLU A 341 7.66 -20.53 -19.54
C GLU A 341 6.49 -19.55 -19.63
N ALA A 342 6.30 -18.73 -18.60
CA ALA A 342 5.31 -17.65 -18.60
C ALA A 342 5.59 -16.64 -19.73
N LEU A 343 6.83 -16.15 -19.85
CA LEU A 343 7.24 -15.23 -20.90
C LEU A 343 6.97 -15.81 -22.30
N ARG A 344 7.22 -17.10 -22.50
CA ARG A 344 6.94 -17.79 -23.76
C ARG A 344 5.46 -17.80 -24.09
N LEU A 345 4.59 -18.06 -23.11
CA LEU A 345 3.14 -18.07 -23.28
C LEU A 345 2.59 -16.66 -23.54
N PHE A 346 3.05 -15.65 -22.81
CA PHE A 346 2.65 -14.27 -23.06
C PHE A 346 3.10 -13.78 -24.45
N ARG A 347 4.29 -14.19 -24.92
CA ARG A 347 4.73 -13.95 -26.30
C ARG A 347 3.84 -14.63 -27.32
N ALA A 348 3.40 -15.87 -27.06
CA ALA A 348 2.46 -16.59 -27.91
C ALA A 348 1.08 -15.92 -27.92
N ALA A 349 0.59 -15.43 -26.77
CA ALA A 349 -0.64 -14.65 -26.67
C ALA A 349 -0.57 -13.37 -27.51
N ARG A 350 0.54 -12.63 -27.42
CA ARG A 350 0.80 -11.43 -28.22
C ARG A 350 0.89 -11.74 -29.72
N LEU A 351 1.37 -12.92 -30.09
CA LEU A 351 1.40 -13.34 -31.49
C LEU A 351 -0.01 -13.70 -32.00
N ALA A 352 -0.83 -14.34 -31.18
CA ALA A 352 -2.21 -14.69 -31.51
C ALA A 352 -3.08 -13.44 -31.67
N GLU A 353 -2.94 -12.46 -30.78
CA GLU A 353 -3.67 -11.19 -30.80
C GLU A 353 -2.70 -10.02 -30.60
N PRO A 354 -2.10 -9.47 -31.66
CA PRO A 354 -1.10 -8.40 -31.58
C PRO A 354 -1.56 -7.11 -30.92
N GLU A 355 -2.87 -6.83 -30.97
CA GLU A 355 -3.49 -5.64 -30.37
C GLU A 355 -3.95 -5.88 -28.91
N ASN A 356 -3.74 -7.08 -28.38
CA ASN A 356 -4.10 -7.41 -27.00
C ASN A 356 -3.13 -6.73 -26.02
N GLN A 357 -3.62 -5.69 -25.35
CA GLN A 357 -2.83 -4.87 -24.43
C GLN A 357 -2.34 -5.66 -23.22
N GLU A 358 -3.14 -6.60 -22.73
CA GLU A 358 -2.75 -7.45 -21.61
C GLU A 358 -1.56 -8.33 -21.99
N ALA A 359 -1.61 -9.00 -23.14
CA ALA A 359 -0.49 -9.80 -23.63
C ALA A 359 0.80 -8.97 -23.75
N PHE A 360 0.71 -7.73 -24.26
CA PHE A 360 1.85 -6.82 -24.32
C PHE A 360 2.41 -6.51 -22.92
N GLN A 361 1.56 -6.10 -21.98
CA GLN A 361 1.96 -5.76 -20.61
C GLN A 361 2.60 -6.96 -19.91
N ARG A 362 2.03 -8.17 -20.06
CA ARG A 362 2.58 -9.38 -19.43
C ARG A 362 3.96 -9.75 -19.96
N VAL A 363 4.21 -9.58 -21.26
CA VAL A 363 5.56 -9.77 -21.81
C VAL A 363 6.52 -8.74 -21.20
N LEU A 364 6.12 -7.47 -21.12
CA LEU A 364 6.96 -6.40 -20.59
C LEU A 364 7.33 -6.64 -19.12
N GLU A 365 6.33 -6.81 -18.25
CA GLU A 365 6.51 -7.06 -16.82
C GLU A 365 7.37 -8.30 -16.55
N THR A 366 7.13 -9.38 -17.30
CA THR A 366 7.91 -10.62 -17.12
C THR A 366 9.38 -10.41 -17.52
N LEU A 367 9.65 -9.67 -18.61
CA LEU A 367 11.02 -9.30 -19.00
C LEU A 367 11.71 -8.43 -17.93
N GLU A 368 11.00 -7.48 -17.34
CA GLU A 368 11.54 -6.64 -16.27
C GLU A 368 11.82 -7.45 -15.00
N SER A 369 10.93 -8.38 -14.62
CA SER A 369 11.14 -9.28 -13.47
C SER A 369 12.37 -10.18 -13.64
N LEU A 370 12.63 -10.60 -14.89
CA LEU A 370 13.80 -11.37 -15.29
C LEU A 370 15.07 -10.52 -15.45
N ARG A 371 15.01 -9.20 -15.17
CA ARG A 371 16.09 -8.23 -15.40
C ARG A 371 16.57 -8.17 -16.87
N ARG A 372 15.75 -8.62 -17.82
CA ARG A 372 16.03 -8.61 -19.28
C ARG A 372 15.67 -7.27 -19.91
N PHE A 373 16.17 -6.18 -19.33
CA PHE A 373 15.75 -4.83 -19.67
C PHE A 373 16.00 -4.43 -21.12
N ASN A 374 17.04 -4.95 -21.76
CA ASN A 374 17.30 -4.66 -23.18
C ASN A 374 16.19 -5.18 -24.10
N GLU A 375 15.62 -6.34 -23.80
CA GLU A 375 14.47 -6.88 -24.55
C GLU A 375 13.19 -6.11 -24.25
N ALA A 376 12.95 -5.74 -22.99
CA ALA A 376 11.83 -4.88 -22.61
C ALA A 376 11.88 -3.52 -23.33
N LEU A 377 13.06 -2.91 -23.40
CA LEU A 377 13.29 -1.65 -24.10
C LEU A 377 13.14 -1.80 -25.62
N ALA A 378 13.54 -2.93 -26.21
CA ALA A 378 13.31 -3.19 -27.63
C ALA A 378 11.81 -3.35 -27.93
N LEU A 379 11.07 -4.05 -27.07
CA LEU A 379 9.62 -4.22 -27.15
C LEU A 379 8.89 -2.87 -27.10
N LEU A 380 9.26 -2.00 -26.15
CA LEU A 380 8.70 -0.66 -26.02
C LEU A 380 9.06 0.22 -27.23
N GLN A 381 10.29 0.12 -27.73
CA GLN A 381 10.70 0.84 -28.93
C GLN A 381 9.87 0.41 -30.15
N GLU A 382 9.62 -0.90 -30.32
CA GLU A 382 8.75 -1.43 -31.37
C GLU A 382 7.33 -0.83 -31.27
N ALA A 383 6.73 -0.85 -30.07
CA ALA A 383 5.41 -0.26 -29.84
C ALA A 383 5.39 1.24 -30.18
N MET A 384 6.41 1.99 -29.76
CA MET A 384 6.53 3.43 -30.01
C MET A 384 6.70 3.78 -31.50
N THR A 385 7.23 2.87 -32.34
CA THR A 385 7.26 3.10 -33.79
C THR A 385 5.88 3.02 -34.45
N LYS A 386 4.94 2.28 -33.83
CA LYS A 386 3.56 2.12 -34.33
C LYS A 386 2.61 3.16 -33.72
N ARG A 387 2.83 3.52 -32.46
CA ARG A 387 2.02 4.46 -31.69
C ARG A 387 2.92 5.43 -30.92
N SER A 388 2.93 6.70 -31.34
CA SER A 388 3.56 7.77 -30.56
C SER A 388 2.61 8.21 -29.46
N ASP A 389 2.80 7.66 -28.26
CA ASP A 389 1.94 7.89 -27.09
C ASP A 389 2.80 8.25 -25.86
N PRO A 390 2.54 9.40 -25.20
CA PRO A 390 3.22 9.82 -23.98
C PRO A 390 3.26 8.74 -22.88
N ASP A 391 2.25 7.90 -22.77
CA ASP A 391 2.21 6.82 -21.77
C ASP A 391 3.26 5.72 -22.06
N LEU A 392 3.40 5.32 -23.33
CA LEU A 392 4.46 4.39 -23.76
C LEU A 392 5.85 5.01 -23.56
N MET A 393 5.98 6.31 -23.81
CA MET A 393 7.23 7.03 -23.56
C MET A 393 7.59 7.02 -22.06
N MET A 394 6.61 7.23 -21.18
CA MET A 394 6.84 7.18 -19.74
C MET A 394 7.14 5.77 -19.25
N THR A 395 6.45 4.76 -19.76
CA THR A 395 6.72 3.36 -19.45
C THR A 395 8.16 2.99 -19.81
N ARG A 396 8.64 3.46 -20.98
CA ARG A 396 10.05 3.34 -21.37
C ARG A 396 11.02 4.08 -20.44
N ALA A 397 10.67 5.30 -20.00
CA ALA A 397 11.51 6.04 -19.06
C ALA A 397 11.67 5.28 -17.73
N GLU A 398 10.60 4.68 -17.22
CA GLU A 398 10.60 3.88 -16.00
C GLU A 398 11.37 2.56 -16.17
N THR A 399 11.24 1.88 -17.32
CA THR A 399 12.06 0.70 -17.63
C THR A 399 13.55 1.05 -17.70
N LEU A 400 13.90 2.20 -18.30
CA LEU A 400 15.29 2.69 -18.33
C LEU A 400 15.82 2.97 -16.91
N LEU A 401 14.99 3.53 -16.04
CA LEU A 401 15.32 3.78 -14.65
C LEU A 401 15.55 2.47 -13.88
N ARG A 402 14.69 1.45 -14.06
CA ARG A 402 14.88 0.10 -13.47
C ARG A 402 16.12 -0.61 -14.01
N ALA A 403 16.59 -0.22 -15.20
CA ALA A 403 17.79 -0.73 -15.86
C ALA A 403 19.06 0.06 -15.50
N ASP A 404 19.00 0.97 -14.53
CA ASP A 404 20.11 1.83 -14.09
C ASP A 404 20.69 2.71 -15.23
N ARG A 405 19.85 3.10 -16.20
CA ARG A 405 20.21 3.95 -17.35
C ARG A 405 19.68 5.38 -17.17
N ASP A 406 20.11 6.01 -16.09
CA ASP A 406 19.54 7.27 -15.58
C ASP A 406 19.49 8.42 -16.59
N ALA A 407 20.59 8.64 -17.32
CA ALA A 407 20.65 9.71 -18.32
C ALA A 407 19.62 9.53 -19.45
N GLU A 408 19.40 8.29 -19.88
CA GLU A 408 18.41 7.96 -20.90
C GLU A 408 16.99 8.01 -20.34
N ALA A 409 16.79 7.55 -19.10
CA ALA A 409 15.51 7.64 -18.41
C ALA A 409 15.05 9.11 -18.31
N ALA A 410 15.93 10.00 -17.86
CA ALA A 410 15.67 11.43 -17.78
C ALA A 410 15.37 12.05 -19.17
N ALA A 411 16.12 11.68 -20.21
CA ALA A 411 15.87 12.15 -21.57
C ALA A 411 14.52 11.67 -22.13
N GLN A 412 14.15 10.43 -21.85
CA GLN A 412 12.87 9.86 -22.26
C GLN A 412 11.70 10.53 -21.53
N ALA A 413 11.82 10.79 -20.22
CA ALA A 413 10.82 11.52 -19.43
C ALA A 413 10.62 12.95 -19.95
N ARG A 414 11.69 13.66 -20.34
CA ARG A 414 11.61 14.98 -20.99
C ARG A 414 10.81 14.94 -22.28
N THR A 415 11.02 13.90 -23.08
CA THR A 415 10.32 13.72 -24.36
C THR A 415 8.82 13.50 -24.13
N ALA A 416 8.46 12.64 -23.18
CA ALA A 416 7.06 12.38 -22.81
C ALA A 416 6.36 13.65 -22.30
N LYS A 417 7.00 14.37 -21.36
CA LYS A 417 6.52 15.65 -20.84
C LYS A 417 6.31 16.69 -21.94
N ALA A 418 7.23 16.78 -22.91
CA ALA A 418 7.10 17.71 -24.03
C ALA A 418 5.95 17.33 -24.98
N ALA A 419 5.66 16.03 -25.13
CA ALA A 419 4.55 15.53 -25.94
C ALA A 419 3.17 15.75 -25.27
N ALA A 420 3.11 15.73 -23.94
CA ALA A 420 1.89 15.96 -23.15
C ALA A 420 2.12 16.92 -21.97
N PRO A 421 2.38 18.22 -22.23
CA PRO A 421 2.73 19.18 -21.20
C PRO A 421 1.56 19.58 -20.28
N ALA A 422 0.35 19.13 -20.61
CA ALA A 422 -0.89 19.39 -19.88
C ALA A 422 -1.50 18.10 -19.30
N ASP A 423 -0.78 16.98 -19.32
CA ASP A 423 -1.21 15.72 -18.73
C ASP A 423 -0.56 15.55 -17.35
N VAL A 424 -1.38 15.62 -16.30
CA VAL A 424 -0.92 15.58 -14.91
C VAL A 424 -0.27 14.23 -14.57
N ASP A 425 -0.75 13.11 -15.12
CA ASP A 425 -0.14 11.80 -14.85
C ASP A 425 1.26 11.72 -15.47
N VAL A 426 1.41 12.15 -16.73
CA VAL A 426 2.71 12.23 -17.41
C VAL A 426 3.67 13.15 -16.65
N LEU A 427 3.20 14.33 -16.20
CA LEU A 427 4.01 15.24 -15.41
C LEU A 427 4.44 14.61 -14.07
N GLY A 428 3.55 13.93 -13.38
CA GLY A 428 3.84 13.23 -12.13
C GLY A 428 4.89 12.13 -12.30
N ARG A 429 4.72 11.26 -13.30
CA ARG A 429 5.68 10.18 -13.60
C ARG A 429 7.03 10.74 -14.05
N ALA A 430 7.03 11.77 -14.89
CA ALA A 430 8.26 12.42 -15.34
C ALA A 430 9.00 13.09 -14.18
N ALA A 431 8.28 13.77 -13.27
CA ALA A 431 8.87 14.36 -12.07
C ALA A 431 9.53 13.30 -11.18
N GLU A 432 8.90 12.13 -11.00
CA GLU A 432 9.48 11.01 -10.25
C GLU A 432 10.77 10.50 -10.90
N VAL A 433 10.77 10.26 -12.22
CA VAL A 433 11.98 9.84 -12.95
C VAL A 433 13.09 10.88 -12.82
N LEU A 434 12.78 12.17 -13.00
CA LEU A 434 13.76 13.25 -12.87
C LEU A 434 14.34 13.34 -11.46
N TRP A 435 13.51 13.21 -10.43
CA TRP A 435 13.96 13.16 -9.04
C TRP A 435 14.86 11.95 -8.76
N ARG A 436 14.48 10.76 -9.22
CA ARG A 436 15.26 9.53 -9.01
C ARG A 436 16.59 9.50 -9.78
N THR A 437 16.73 10.33 -10.81
CA THR A 437 17.95 10.49 -11.63
C THR A 437 18.74 11.76 -11.29
N ASP A 438 18.52 12.30 -10.08
CA ASP A 438 19.22 13.48 -9.53
C ASP A 438 19.06 14.79 -10.35
N ASN A 439 17.99 14.92 -11.14
CA ASN A 439 17.62 16.13 -11.85
C ASN A 439 16.63 16.99 -11.01
N ASP A 440 17.01 17.32 -9.77
CA ASP A 440 16.12 17.93 -8.75
C ASP A 440 15.46 19.26 -9.17
N GLU A 441 16.21 20.13 -9.84
CA GLU A 441 15.69 21.44 -10.28
C GLU A 441 14.57 21.26 -11.31
N GLU A 442 14.78 20.38 -12.30
CA GLU A 442 13.80 20.09 -13.32
C GLU A 442 12.60 19.31 -12.77
N ALA A 443 12.84 18.38 -11.84
CA ALA A 443 11.79 17.70 -11.11
C ALA A 443 10.91 18.70 -10.35
N THR A 444 11.52 19.66 -9.65
CA THR A 444 10.81 20.73 -8.93
C THR A 444 9.93 21.56 -9.87
N GLN A 445 10.47 22.01 -11.01
CA GLN A 445 9.70 22.77 -12.01
C GLN A 445 8.53 21.95 -12.58
N THR A 446 8.75 20.65 -12.82
CA THR A 446 7.73 19.73 -13.34
C THR A 446 6.62 19.51 -12.29
N VAL A 447 6.99 19.35 -11.03
CA VAL A 447 6.08 19.27 -9.89
C VAL A 447 5.21 20.52 -9.79
N GLU A 448 5.83 21.70 -9.82
CA GLU A 448 5.10 22.97 -9.73
C GLU A 448 4.14 23.18 -10.92
N ALA A 449 4.52 22.72 -12.12
CA ALA A 449 3.64 22.76 -13.29
C ALA A 449 2.41 21.86 -13.11
N GLY A 450 2.62 20.60 -12.69
CA GLY A 450 1.52 19.67 -12.45
C GLY A 450 0.60 20.12 -11.32
N LEU A 451 1.16 20.59 -10.19
CA LEU A 451 0.35 21.05 -9.04
C LEU A 451 -0.42 22.35 -9.30
N ARG A 452 -0.05 23.14 -10.33
CA ARG A 452 -0.92 24.24 -10.79
C ARG A 452 -2.19 23.74 -11.47
N MET A 453 -2.14 22.54 -12.05
CA MET A 453 -3.25 21.93 -12.78
C MET A 453 -4.12 21.08 -11.85
N ASP A 454 -3.47 20.24 -11.03
CA ASP A 454 -4.10 19.47 -9.96
C ASP A 454 -3.32 19.67 -8.65
N PRO A 455 -3.78 20.59 -7.78
CA PRO A 455 -3.12 20.88 -6.51
C PRO A 455 -3.08 19.72 -5.51
N ILE A 456 -3.85 18.65 -5.77
CA ILE A 456 -3.96 17.49 -4.88
C ILE A 456 -3.45 16.20 -5.53
N ASP A 457 -2.76 16.28 -6.67
CA ASP A 457 -2.15 15.11 -7.30
C ASP A 457 -1.09 14.48 -6.37
N LEU A 458 -1.26 13.19 -6.16
CA LEU A 458 -0.53 12.45 -5.14
C LEU A 458 0.91 12.21 -5.50
N ARG A 459 1.17 11.86 -6.75
CA ARG A 459 2.52 11.55 -7.21
C ARG A 459 3.34 12.83 -7.17
N LEU A 460 2.77 13.95 -7.60
CA LEU A 460 3.40 15.26 -7.56
C LEU A 460 3.65 15.74 -6.12
N LEU A 461 2.68 15.61 -5.21
CA LEU A 461 2.88 15.93 -3.78
C LEU A 461 3.95 15.02 -3.14
N GLN A 462 3.97 13.74 -3.46
CA GLN A 462 4.98 12.79 -2.99
C GLN A 462 6.38 13.18 -3.47
N VAL A 463 6.54 13.48 -4.76
CA VAL A 463 7.83 13.91 -5.34
C VAL A 463 8.26 15.25 -4.74
N ARG A 464 7.35 16.20 -4.52
CA ARG A 464 7.67 17.46 -3.83
C ARG A 464 8.17 17.23 -2.42
N GLY A 465 7.50 16.37 -1.65
CA GLY A 465 7.92 15.98 -0.32
C GLY A 465 9.29 15.30 -0.33
N ALA A 466 9.56 14.41 -1.28
CA ALA A 466 10.84 13.74 -1.43
C ALA A 466 11.99 14.70 -1.81
N LEU A 467 11.75 15.65 -2.73
CA LEU A 467 12.67 16.74 -3.06
C LEU A 467 12.95 17.62 -1.84
N ALA A 468 11.91 17.95 -1.05
CA ALA A 468 12.06 18.70 0.18
C ALA A 468 12.89 17.93 1.24
N MET A 469 12.69 16.62 1.38
CA MET A 469 13.52 15.75 2.24
C MET A 469 14.99 15.77 1.80
N ARG A 470 15.27 15.62 0.50
CA ARG A 470 16.64 15.66 -0.06
C ARG A 470 17.30 17.02 0.16
N ALA A 471 16.54 18.11 0.04
CA ALA A 471 16.99 19.47 0.29
C ALA A 471 17.08 19.86 1.79
N GLY A 472 16.80 18.95 2.72
CA GLY A 472 16.80 19.23 4.16
C GLY A 472 15.62 20.11 4.63
N ARG A 473 14.63 20.39 3.78
CA ARG A 473 13.42 21.17 4.09
C ARG A 473 12.35 20.27 4.69
N TYR A 474 12.66 19.64 5.83
CA TYR A 474 11.80 18.61 6.44
C TYR A 474 10.41 19.13 6.85
N GLN A 475 10.30 20.40 7.24
CA GLN A 475 9.01 21.02 7.59
C GLN A 475 8.08 21.15 6.37
N ASP A 476 8.63 21.40 5.17
CA ASP A 476 7.83 21.48 3.95
C ASP A 476 7.44 20.08 3.47
N ALA A 477 8.36 19.11 3.56
CA ALA A 477 8.04 17.71 3.31
C ALA A 477 6.91 17.21 4.21
N LEU A 478 6.91 17.59 5.49
CA LEU A 478 5.86 17.24 6.43
C LEU A 478 4.48 17.71 5.96
N LYS A 479 4.36 18.96 5.51
CA LYS A 479 3.08 19.52 5.01
C LYS A 479 2.53 18.72 3.83
N ASP A 480 3.41 18.31 2.90
CA ASP A 480 3.03 17.56 1.72
C ASP A 480 2.65 16.12 2.08
N PHE A 481 3.39 15.45 2.94
CA PHE A 481 3.04 14.11 3.41
C PHE A 481 1.74 14.12 4.23
N GLU A 482 1.50 15.14 5.06
CA GLU A 482 0.21 15.33 5.73
C GLU A 482 -0.92 15.60 4.73
N ALA A 483 -0.68 16.35 3.65
CA ALA A 483 -1.66 16.56 2.59
C ALA A 483 -1.99 15.25 1.85
N VAL A 484 -0.97 14.45 1.51
CA VAL A 484 -1.16 13.12 0.92
C VAL A 484 -1.91 12.22 1.89
N LEU A 485 -1.57 12.21 3.18
CA LEU A 485 -2.28 11.42 4.17
C LEU A 485 -3.72 11.88 4.33
N ARG A 486 -4.03 13.19 4.28
CA ARG A 486 -5.42 13.71 4.22
C ARG A 486 -6.24 13.10 3.07
N LEU A 487 -5.57 12.68 2.01
CA LEU A 487 -6.17 12.01 0.87
C LEU A 487 -6.02 10.48 0.95
N PHE A 488 -5.02 9.92 1.64
CA PHE A 488 -4.66 8.50 1.65
C PHE A 488 -4.13 8.04 3.01
N PRO A 489 -4.94 8.08 4.08
CA PRO A 489 -4.43 7.76 5.41
C PRO A 489 -4.20 6.28 5.65
N GLU A 490 -4.65 5.43 4.75
CA GLU A 490 -4.62 3.98 4.90
C GLU A 490 -3.45 3.34 4.13
N GLN A 491 -2.47 4.15 3.72
CA GLN A 491 -1.27 3.72 3.02
C GLN A 491 -0.05 3.76 3.93
N SER A 492 0.49 2.58 4.26
CA SER A 492 1.65 2.43 5.14
C SER A 492 2.84 3.27 4.66
N LEU A 493 3.10 3.28 3.35
CA LEU A 493 4.18 4.06 2.72
C LEU A 493 4.18 5.54 3.15
N TYR A 494 3.02 6.19 3.17
CA TYR A 494 2.94 7.62 3.46
C TYR A 494 3.13 7.92 4.94
N HIS A 495 2.69 7.03 5.82
CA HIS A 495 3.02 7.11 7.25
C HIS A 495 4.51 6.92 7.52
N ARG A 496 5.19 6.03 6.78
CA ARG A 496 6.66 5.91 6.86
C ARG A 496 7.37 7.17 6.37
N ASN A 497 6.90 7.78 5.30
CA ASN A 497 7.46 9.04 4.78
C ASN A 497 7.27 10.19 5.78
N LEU A 498 6.08 10.30 6.38
CA LEU A 498 5.79 11.23 7.47
C LEU A 498 6.74 11.02 8.65
N ALA A 499 6.88 9.76 9.09
CA ALA A 499 7.79 9.40 10.18
C ALA A 499 9.26 9.72 9.86
N ALA A 500 9.68 9.56 8.61
CA ALA A 500 11.01 9.93 8.18
C ALA A 500 11.26 11.45 8.30
N ALA A 501 10.30 12.28 7.88
CA ALA A 501 10.38 13.73 8.05
C ALA A 501 10.40 14.14 9.53
N LEU A 502 9.51 13.56 10.35
CA LEU A 502 9.45 13.81 11.80
C LEU A 502 10.74 13.39 12.52
N ARG A 503 11.31 12.24 12.15
CA ARG A 503 12.60 11.77 12.68
C ARG A 503 13.74 12.71 12.32
N SER A 504 13.80 13.22 11.08
CA SER A 504 14.81 14.21 10.68
C SER A 504 14.67 15.53 11.44
N LEU A 505 13.45 15.87 11.89
CA LEU A 505 13.17 16.99 12.79
C LEU A 505 13.41 16.65 14.28
N LYS A 506 13.90 15.44 14.61
CA LYS A 506 14.08 14.92 15.98
C LYS A 506 12.77 14.83 16.80
N ARG A 507 11.61 14.84 16.15
CA ARG A 507 10.29 14.66 16.74
C ARG A 507 9.97 13.16 16.86
N TYR A 508 10.75 12.47 17.69
CA TYR A 508 10.77 11.00 17.69
C TYR A 508 9.45 10.37 18.12
N ASP A 509 8.76 10.89 19.13
CA ASP A 509 7.48 10.30 19.59
C ASP A 509 6.38 10.40 18.53
N GLU A 510 6.33 11.51 17.79
CA GLU A 510 5.39 11.66 16.68
C GLU A 510 5.75 10.77 15.50
N ALA A 511 7.05 10.59 15.22
CA ALA A 511 7.51 9.62 14.22
C ALA A 511 7.14 8.18 14.61
N LEU A 512 7.21 7.83 15.90
CA LEU A 512 6.77 6.52 16.40
C LEU A 512 5.27 6.35 16.24
N ALA A 513 4.45 7.36 16.56
CA ALA A 513 3.00 7.30 16.35
C ALA A 513 2.63 7.10 14.87
N ALA A 514 3.33 7.76 13.95
CA ALA A 514 3.15 7.54 12.52
C ALA A 514 3.54 6.10 12.11
N LEU A 515 4.63 5.55 12.66
CA LEU A 515 5.04 4.17 12.38
C LEU A 515 4.12 3.13 13.02
N ASP A 516 3.51 3.44 14.16
CA ASP A 516 2.46 2.63 14.76
C ASP A 516 1.23 2.58 13.85
N GLU A 517 0.86 3.70 13.23
CA GLU A 517 -0.22 3.74 12.26
C GLU A 517 0.13 2.96 10.97
N ALA A 518 1.37 3.09 10.48
CA ALA A 518 1.88 2.29 9.37
C ALA A 518 1.76 0.78 9.65
N LEU A 519 2.18 0.34 10.84
CA LEU A 519 2.09 -1.06 11.27
C LEU A 519 0.67 -1.51 11.62
N ARG A 520 -0.22 -0.59 12.03
CA ARG A 520 -1.65 -0.87 12.17
C ARG A 520 -2.28 -1.16 10.80
N ILE A 521 -1.87 -0.40 9.78
CA ILE A 521 -2.33 -0.51 8.39
C ILE A 521 -1.79 -1.75 7.70
N ASN A 522 -0.50 -2.01 7.87
CA ASN A 522 0.19 -3.20 7.38
C ASN A 522 1.09 -3.77 8.49
N PRO A 523 0.59 -4.73 9.28
CA PRO A 523 1.38 -5.37 10.33
C PRO A 523 2.62 -6.14 9.83
N LEU A 524 2.68 -6.44 8.53
CA LEU A 524 3.81 -7.12 7.89
C LEU A 524 4.78 -6.14 7.20
N ASP A 525 4.61 -4.82 7.35
CA ASP A 525 5.53 -3.85 6.77
C ASP A 525 6.88 -3.85 7.51
N GLY A 526 7.79 -4.73 7.06
CA GLY A 526 9.14 -4.84 7.61
C GLY A 526 9.94 -3.53 7.53
N SER A 527 9.65 -2.68 6.52
CA SER A 527 10.23 -1.34 6.43
C SER A 527 9.72 -0.40 7.51
N ALA A 528 8.42 -0.46 7.86
CA ALA A 528 7.87 0.30 8.98
C ALA A 528 8.43 -0.20 10.32
N LEU A 529 8.53 -1.52 10.52
CA LEU A 529 9.10 -2.13 11.71
C LEU A 529 10.57 -1.72 11.91
N GLY A 530 11.39 -1.85 10.86
CA GLY A 530 12.79 -1.43 10.88
C GLY A 530 12.96 0.08 11.09
N ASN A 531 12.09 0.90 10.48
CA ASN A 531 12.08 2.35 10.73
C ASN A 531 11.69 2.67 12.17
N LYS A 532 10.77 1.92 12.79
CA LYS A 532 10.36 2.10 14.20
C LYS A 532 11.50 1.76 15.14
N ALA A 533 12.19 0.64 14.90
CA ALA A 533 13.37 0.25 15.64
C ALA A 533 14.50 1.31 15.55
N ARG A 534 14.76 1.83 14.34
CA ARG A 534 15.71 2.94 14.15
C ARG A 534 15.30 4.20 14.91
N THR A 535 14.03 4.60 14.82
CA THR A 535 13.52 5.79 15.53
C THR A 535 13.64 5.63 17.04
N LEU A 536 13.33 4.46 17.61
CA LEU A 536 13.53 4.14 19.03
C LEU A 536 15.00 4.26 19.42
N ARG A 537 15.93 3.69 18.63
CA ARG A 537 17.37 3.79 18.90
C ARG A 537 17.86 5.23 18.93
N LEU A 538 17.45 6.05 17.95
CA LEU A 538 17.80 7.48 17.89
C LEU A 538 17.19 8.29 19.05
N ALA A 539 16.05 7.85 19.57
CA ALA A 539 15.44 8.40 20.78
C ALA A 539 16.10 7.90 22.09
N GLY A 540 17.16 7.09 22.03
CA GLY A 540 17.84 6.50 23.19
C GLY A 540 17.13 5.28 23.79
N ARG A 541 16.09 4.75 23.13
CA ARG A 541 15.22 3.65 23.57
C ARG A 541 15.60 2.32 22.91
N GLY A 542 16.90 2.00 22.88
CA GLY A 542 17.45 0.84 22.16
C GLY A 542 16.92 -0.53 22.64
N ALA A 543 16.59 -0.67 23.93
CA ALA A 543 15.98 -1.89 24.46
C ALA A 543 14.57 -2.14 23.90
N GLU A 544 13.78 -1.08 23.71
CA GLU A 544 12.45 -1.19 23.10
C GLU A 544 12.55 -1.54 21.62
N ALA A 545 13.59 -1.06 20.92
CA ALA A 545 13.86 -1.43 19.53
C ALA A 545 14.11 -2.94 19.38
N ALA A 546 14.88 -3.54 20.29
CA ALA A 546 15.12 -4.99 20.31
C ALA A 546 13.84 -5.78 20.67
N ALA A 547 13.03 -5.28 21.60
CA ALA A 547 11.79 -5.91 22.03
C ALA A 547 10.74 -6.04 20.90
N LEU A 548 10.78 -5.16 19.89
CA LEU A 548 9.94 -5.32 18.69
C LEU A 548 10.18 -6.65 17.98
N TYR A 549 11.44 -7.11 17.93
CA TYR A 549 11.81 -8.37 17.29
C TYR A 549 11.69 -9.57 18.22
N ASP A 550 11.64 -9.38 19.54
CA ASP A 550 11.27 -10.46 20.46
C ASP A 550 9.85 -10.99 20.16
N ALA A 551 8.91 -10.09 19.85
CA ALA A 551 7.56 -10.45 19.46
C ALA A 551 7.52 -11.23 18.13
N GLU A 552 8.30 -10.82 17.13
CA GLU A 552 8.41 -11.54 15.85
C GLU A 552 8.99 -12.95 16.04
N VAL A 553 10.09 -13.08 16.78
CA VAL A 553 10.72 -14.39 17.06
C VAL A 553 9.79 -15.29 17.89
N ALA A 554 8.99 -14.72 18.81
CA ALA A 554 7.99 -15.46 19.57
C ALA A 554 6.84 -15.96 18.68
N ARG A 555 6.46 -15.19 17.65
CA ARG A 555 5.47 -15.58 16.64
C ARG A 555 6.01 -16.69 15.73
N ALA A 556 7.22 -16.52 15.20
CA ALA A 556 7.88 -17.49 14.36
C ALA A 556 9.41 -17.33 14.42
N ARG A 557 10.14 -18.41 14.67
CA ARG A 557 11.61 -18.43 14.68
C ARG A 557 12.19 -18.55 13.25
N THR A 558 11.83 -17.64 12.36
CA THR A 558 12.40 -17.59 11.01
C THR A 558 13.84 -17.05 11.04
N PRO A 559 14.68 -17.38 10.03
CA PRO A 559 16.03 -16.82 9.92
C PRO A 559 16.04 -15.29 9.94
N ASP A 560 15.12 -14.64 9.22
CA ASP A 560 14.98 -13.18 9.21
C ASP A 560 14.60 -12.57 10.55
N ALA A 561 13.66 -13.20 11.29
CA ALA A 561 13.25 -12.71 12.61
C ALA A 561 14.41 -12.79 13.61
N LEU A 562 15.16 -13.91 13.58
CA LEU A 562 16.36 -14.11 14.40
C LEU A 562 17.45 -13.10 14.04
N ASN A 563 17.74 -12.94 12.75
CA ASN A 563 18.74 -11.98 12.29
C ASN A 563 18.35 -10.54 12.62
N GLY A 564 17.07 -10.17 12.44
CA GLY A 564 16.54 -8.87 12.80
C GLY A 564 16.72 -8.56 14.29
N ARG A 565 16.43 -9.54 15.16
CA ARG A 565 16.67 -9.39 16.61
C ARG A 565 18.14 -9.28 16.95
N CYS A 566 18.99 -10.12 16.34
CA CYS A 566 20.44 -10.05 16.49
C CYS A 566 20.97 -8.65 16.12
N TRP A 567 20.54 -8.13 14.97
CA TRP A 567 20.92 -6.82 14.46
C TRP A 567 20.51 -5.70 15.44
N GLN A 568 19.25 -5.68 15.90
CA GLN A 568 18.80 -4.63 16.81
C GLN A 568 19.51 -4.68 18.17
N LYS A 569 19.70 -5.86 18.76
CA LYS A 569 20.47 -6.03 20.01
C LYS A 569 21.91 -5.52 19.87
N THR A 570 22.54 -5.82 18.73
CA THR A 570 23.92 -5.43 18.43
C THR A 570 24.08 -3.93 18.20
N LEU A 571 23.15 -3.31 17.46
CA LEU A 571 23.13 -1.86 17.27
C LEU A 571 22.88 -1.12 18.59
N ALA A 572 21.98 -1.62 19.43
CA ALA A 572 21.70 -1.07 20.76
C ALA A 572 22.79 -1.40 21.80
N ASN A 573 23.75 -2.27 21.46
CA ASN A 573 24.81 -2.76 22.35
C ASN A 573 24.26 -3.39 23.65
N ILE A 574 23.22 -4.20 23.52
CA ILE A 574 22.56 -4.94 24.62
C ILE A 574 22.55 -6.43 24.30
N ASP A 575 22.66 -7.27 25.33
CA ASP A 575 22.56 -8.74 25.20
C ASP A 575 23.35 -9.31 24.00
N LEU A 576 24.64 -8.95 23.90
CA LEU A 576 25.51 -9.41 22.80
C LEU A 576 25.73 -10.93 22.79
N SER A 577 25.39 -11.64 23.88
CA SER A 577 25.42 -13.10 23.92
C SER A 577 24.15 -13.68 23.29
N GLY A 578 22.95 -13.18 23.62
CA GLY A 578 21.74 -13.59 22.92
C GLY A 578 21.73 -13.18 21.44
N ALA A 579 22.32 -12.02 21.09
CA ALA A 579 22.50 -11.64 19.69
C ALA A 579 23.39 -12.62 18.93
N GLU A 580 24.50 -13.07 19.54
CA GLU A 580 25.40 -14.08 18.96
C GLU A 580 24.66 -15.40 18.70
N GLU A 581 23.83 -15.85 19.64
CA GLU A 581 23.00 -17.06 19.49
C GLU A 581 21.99 -16.93 18.35
N ASP A 582 21.28 -15.80 18.27
CA ASP A 582 20.29 -15.53 17.23
C ASP A 582 20.93 -15.50 15.83
N CYS A 583 22.06 -14.78 15.68
CA CYS A 583 22.80 -14.71 14.42
C CYS A 583 23.39 -16.07 14.01
N ALA A 584 23.96 -16.83 14.96
CA ALA A 584 24.49 -18.16 14.67
C ALA A 584 23.38 -19.12 14.20
N GLU A 585 22.20 -19.04 14.80
CA GLU A 585 21.05 -19.86 14.38
C GLU A 585 20.51 -19.43 13.01
N ALA A 586 20.41 -18.12 12.73
CA ALA A 586 20.01 -17.63 11.41
C ALA A 586 20.96 -18.12 10.30
N VAL A 587 22.28 -18.03 10.53
CA VAL A 587 23.31 -18.55 9.61
C VAL A 587 23.25 -20.08 9.50
N ARG A 588 22.93 -20.80 10.57
CA ARG A 588 22.76 -22.27 10.52
C ARG A 588 21.59 -22.67 9.64
N LEU A 589 20.49 -21.91 9.69
CA LEU A 589 19.30 -22.16 8.87
C LEU A 589 19.53 -21.77 7.40
N GLU A 590 20.23 -20.65 7.14
CA GLU A 590 20.50 -20.14 5.80
C GLU A 590 21.98 -19.67 5.64
N PRO A 591 22.91 -20.60 5.36
CA PRO A 591 24.35 -20.32 5.37
C PRO A 591 24.86 -19.48 4.18
N GLU A 592 24.05 -19.30 3.14
CA GLU A 592 24.38 -18.51 1.94
C GLU A 592 23.78 -17.09 1.99
N SER A 593 23.24 -16.65 3.13
CA SER A 593 22.75 -15.29 3.31
C SER A 593 23.86 -14.34 3.77
N ALA A 594 24.34 -13.47 2.88
CA ALA A 594 25.37 -12.48 3.22
C ALA A 594 24.98 -11.53 4.37
N PRO A 595 23.73 -11.01 4.46
CA PRO A 595 23.29 -10.17 5.58
C PRO A 595 23.38 -10.83 6.96
N PHE A 596 23.24 -12.16 7.04
CA PHE A 596 23.30 -12.89 8.31
C PHE A 596 24.75 -12.99 8.81
N TRP A 597 25.69 -13.21 7.88
CA TRP A 597 27.12 -13.14 8.18
C TRP A 597 27.57 -11.73 8.57
N ASP A 598 27.06 -10.70 7.90
CA ASP A 598 27.33 -9.28 8.25
C ASP A 598 26.89 -8.94 9.68
N SER A 599 25.65 -9.30 10.03
CA SER A 599 25.10 -9.07 11.37
C SER A 599 25.92 -9.82 12.44
N TRP A 600 26.31 -11.06 12.16
CA TRP A 600 27.12 -11.87 13.07
C TRP A 600 28.56 -11.35 13.22
N ALA A 601 29.11 -10.77 12.16
CA ALA A 601 30.40 -10.10 12.19
C ALA A 601 30.36 -8.83 13.05
N LEU A 602 29.24 -8.10 13.00
CA LEU A 602 29.05 -6.90 13.81
C LEU A 602 28.98 -7.23 15.31
N VAL A 603 28.37 -8.36 15.70
CA VAL A 603 28.38 -8.85 17.09
C VAL A 603 29.82 -9.03 17.57
N ALA A 604 30.66 -9.71 16.78
CA ALA A 604 32.07 -9.92 17.11
C ALA A 604 32.84 -8.59 17.25
N LEU A 605 32.59 -7.62 16.36
CA LEU A 605 33.20 -6.29 16.44
C LEU A 605 32.85 -5.57 17.75
N ARG A 606 31.57 -5.60 18.15
CA ARG A 606 31.06 -5.02 19.41
C ARG A 606 31.67 -5.68 20.64
N ARG A 607 31.81 -7.01 20.62
CA ARG A 607 32.48 -7.78 21.69
C ARG A 607 33.99 -7.54 21.74
N GLY A 608 34.56 -6.89 20.72
CA GLY A 608 35.99 -6.61 20.64
C GLY A 608 36.82 -7.73 20.03
N ASP A 609 36.18 -8.78 19.50
CA ASP A 609 36.85 -9.84 18.76
C ASP A 609 37.03 -9.44 17.30
N ALA A 610 37.99 -8.55 17.07
CA ALA A 610 38.28 -8.02 15.74
C ALA A 610 38.70 -9.12 14.75
N LYS A 611 39.36 -10.19 15.22
CA LYS A 611 39.81 -11.29 14.34
C LYS A 611 38.64 -12.11 13.85
N GLU A 612 37.71 -12.47 14.73
CA GLU A 612 36.52 -13.23 14.34
C GLU A 612 35.56 -12.38 13.51
N SER A 613 35.46 -11.09 13.84
CA SER A 613 34.69 -10.13 13.04
C SER A 613 35.16 -10.06 11.59
N VAL A 614 36.49 -9.94 11.35
CA VAL A 614 37.04 -9.94 9.99
C VAL A 614 36.69 -11.21 9.22
N LYS A 615 36.81 -12.39 9.83
CA LYS A 615 36.47 -13.67 9.15
C LYS A 615 35.00 -13.74 8.73
N ARG A 616 34.09 -13.26 9.57
CA ARG A 616 32.65 -13.28 9.28
C ARG A 616 32.31 -12.26 8.19
N TYR A 617 32.91 -11.06 8.22
CA TYR A 617 32.79 -10.11 7.12
C TYR A 617 33.37 -10.64 5.81
N ASP A 618 34.50 -11.36 5.86
CA ASP A 618 35.06 -12.02 4.66
C ASP A 618 34.09 -13.04 4.07
N ARG A 619 33.37 -13.78 4.92
CA ARG A 619 32.32 -14.71 4.45
C ARG A 619 31.14 -13.96 3.82
N ALA A 620 30.67 -12.88 4.43
CA ALA A 620 29.62 -12.03 3.85
C ALA A 620 30.02 -11.47 2.48
N LEU A 621 31.26 -10.95 2.37
CA LEU A 621 31.80 -10.36 1.15
C LEU A 621 32.17 -11.39 0.08
N ALA A 622 32.42 -12.65 0.46
CA ALA A 622 32.59 -13.74 -0.50
C ALA A 622 31.25 -14.10 -1.18
N ILE A 623 30.13 -13.91 -0.49
CA ILE A 623 28.78 -14.12 -1.04
C ILE A 623 28.34 -12.90 -1.84
N SER A 624 28.49 -11.68 -1.30
CA SER A 624 28.13 -10.42 -1.95
C SER A 624 29.27 -9.39 -1.79
N PRO A 625 30.15 -9.24 -2.80
CA PRO A 625 31.36 -8.42 -2.70
C PRO A 625 31.15 -6.90 -2.54
N ASP A 626 29.96 -6.41 -2.87
CA ASP A 626 29.58 -5.00 -2.97
C ASP A 626 28.79 -4.49 -1.73
N LEU A 627 28.75 -5.26 -0.65
CA LEU A 627 28.10 -4.84 0.58
C LEU A 627 28.89 -3.74 1.30
N ALA A 628 28.50 -2.48 1.08
CA ALA A 628 29.13 -1.32 1.69
C ALA A 628 29.17 -1.39 3.23
N ALA A 629 28.11 -1.87 3.88
CA ALA A 629 28.07 -2.04 5.33
C ALA A 629 29.10 -3.08 5.82
N SER A 630 29.21 -4.22 5.14
CA SER A 630 30.21 -5.25 5.43
C SER A 630 31.64 -4.76 5.21
N LEU A 631 31.89 -4.02 4.13
CA LEU A 631 33.18 -3.38 3.88
C LEU A 631 33.51 -2.38 5.00
N TYR A 632 32.55 -1.53 5.37
CA TYR A 632 32.75 -0.55 6.45
C TYR A 632 33.07 -1.24 7.78
N GLY A 633 32.27 -2.26 8.16
CA GLY A 633 32.46 -3.05 9.37
C GLY A 633 33.77 -3.83 9.39
N ARG A 634 34.18 -4.43 8.27
CA ARG A 634 35.49 -5.08 8.12
C ARG A 634 36.62 -4.07 8.24
N GLY A 635 36.45 -2.89 7.65
CA GLY A 635 37.37 -1.76 7.76
C GLY A 635 37.62 -1.38 9.21
N LEU A 636 36.54 -1.14 9.98
CA LEU A 636 36.63 -0.87 11.43
C LEU A 636 37.33 -2.01 12.19
N SER A 637 37.02 -3.26 11.86
CA SER A 637 37.61 -4.44 12.48
C SER A 637 39.11 -4.56 12.20
N LYS A 638 39.53 -4.32 10.96
CA LYS A 638 40.93 -4.29 10.54
C LYS A 638 41.71 -3.19 11.25
N LEU A 639 41.18 -1.97 11.29
CA LEU A 639 41.78 -0.86 12.04
C LEU A 639 41.99 -1.23 13.51
N LYS A 640 40.99 -1.84 14.15
CA LYS A 640 41.06 -2.30 15.55
C LYS A 640 42.06 -3.44 15.77
N SER A 641 42.28 -4.28 14.76
CA SER A 641 43.25 -5.39 14.80
C SER A 641 44.68 -5.00 14.40
N GLY A 642 44.90 -3.76 13.94
CA GLY A 642 46.21 -3.22 13.55
C GLY A 642 46.50 -3.22 12.04
N ASP A 643 45.59 -3.75 11.20
CA ASP A 643 45.69 -3.66 9.74
C ASP A 643 45.16 -2.29 9.26
N ILE A 644 46.01 -1.27 9.37
CA ILE A 644 45.64 0.11 9.07
C ILE A 644 45.40 0.33 7.57
N GLU A 645 46.23 -0.27 6.73
CA GLU A 645 46.15 -0.10 5.28
C GLU A 645 44.91 -0.79 4.72
N GLY A 646 44.70 -2.06 5.08
CA GLY A 646 43.51 -2.82 4.68
C GLY A 646 42.23 -2.22 5.25
N GLY A 647 42.26 -1.71 6.48
CA GLY A 647 41.12 -1.04 7.09
C GLY A 647 40.70 0.24 6.34
N ARG A 648 41.66 1.07 5.93
CA ARG A 648 41.38 2.29 5.14
C ARG A 648 40.90 1.98 3.74
N ALA A 649 41.45 0.95 3.10
CA ALA A 649 41.01 0.51 1.78
C ALA A 649 39.54 0.06 1.78
N ASP A 650 39.15 -0.75 2.77
CA ASP A 650 37.76 -1.19 2.92
C ASP A 650 36.81 -0.02 3.20
N LEU A 651 37.18 0.92 4.07
CA LEU A 651 36.37 2.11 4.34
C LEU A 651 36.20 2.99 3.09
N ALA A 652 37.25 3.15 2.28
CA ALA A 652 37.19 3.92 1.04
C ALA A 652 36.24 3.26 0.02
N ALA A 653 36.37 1.94 -0.17
CA ALA A 653 35.47 1.17 -1.04
C ALA A 653 34.01 1.24 -0.57
N ALA A 654 33.78 1.15 0.76
CA ALA A 654 32.44 1.29 1.33
C ALA A 654 31.81 2.66 1.02
N LEU A 655 32.58 3.75 1.14
CA LEU A 655 32.10 5.11 0.89
C LEU A 655 31.93 5.43 -0.60
N GLU A 656 32.68 4.75 -1.48
CA GLU A 656 32.48 4.83 -2.92
C GLU A 656 31.13 4.19 -3.33
N ILE A 657 30.79 3.05 -2.72
CA ILE A 657 29.52 2.36 -2.99
C ILE A 657 28.34 3.09 -2.31
N ALA A 658 28.49 3.47 -1.05
CA ALA A 658 27.44 4.11 -0.26
C ALA A 658 28.02 5.27 0.57
N PRO A 659 28.01 6.52 0.06
CA PRO A 659 28.64 7.67 0.70
C PRO A 659 28.16 7.97 2.13
N ARG A 660 26.96 7.52 2.50
CA ARG A 660 26.35 7.73 3.83
C ARG A 660 26.44 6.55 4.79
N VAL A 661 27.03 5.43 4.39
CA VAL A 661 27.12 4.22 5.25
C VAL A 661 27.81 4.50 6.60
N GLY A 662 28.80 5.41 6.59
CA GLY A 662 29.49 5.82 7.81
C GLY A 662 28.62 6.66 8.75
N GLU A 663 27.70 7.48 8.22
CA GLU A 663 26.76 8.24 9.04
C GLU A 663 25.79 7.31 9.76
N GLU A 664 25.26 6.31 9.06
CA GLU A 664 24.30 5.34 9.61
C GLU A 664 24.89 4.51 10.75
N LEU A 665 26.13 4.03 10.58
CA LEU A 665 26.83 3.26 11.60
C LEU A 665 27.32 4.15 12.75
N ALA A 666 27.65 5.41 12.49
CA ALA A 666 27.98 6.38 13.53
C ALA A 666 26.80 6.66 14.48
N GLU A 667 25.55 6.58 14.01
CA GLU A 667 24.37 6.65 14.90
C GLU A 667 24.33 5.54 15.96
N ALA A 668 25.01 4.42 15.70
CA ALA A 668 25.19 3.32 16.65
C ALA A 668 26.52 3.44 17.43
N GLY A 669 27.28 4.52 17.28
CA GLY A 669 28.59 4.69 17.91
C GLY A 669 29.67 3.77 17.31
N LEU A 670 29.54 3.39 16.05
CA LEU A 670 30.54 2.63 15.30
C LEU A 670 31.29 3.59 14.37
N THR A 671 32.28 4.29 14.92
CA THR A 671 33.12 5.23 14.17
C THR A 671 34.54 4.70 14.05
N PRO A 672 35.30 5.07 13.00
CA PRO A 672 36.73 4.84 12.95
C PRO A 672 37.42 5.42 14.21
N PRO A 673 38.47 4.75 14.73
CA PRO A 673 39.20 5.16 15.92
C PRO A 673 40.02 6.45 15.75
#